data_AF-A0A7L4DTU9-F1
#
_entry.id   AF-A0A7L4DTU9-F1
#
_cell.length_a   1.000
_cell.length_b   1.000
_cell.length_c   1.000
_cell.angle_alpha   90.00
_cell.angle_beta   90.00
_cell.angle_gamma   90.00
#
_symmetry.space_group_name_H-M   'P 1'
#
loop_
_entity.id
_entity.type
_entity.pdbx_description
1 polymer ?
#
loop_
_entity_poly.entity_id
_entity_poly.type
_entity_poly.pdbx_seq_one_letter_code
_entity_poly.pdbx_strand_id
1 'polypeptide(L)'
;LLLFLIFLVVQTLLFFIHHVIKNSVAAIKLSPDLYLLKPGEDYHKYRSRLLLQNSTESDIDDIVRSLGSMNIPFEMFNDSDYVSAAPHSAALNVFDLESRQSYVFMIIFNSTMVHSVPVLMNIVSNLLLRNLNVTETIQIWSNPFVQNLPDTIFRLEIYFEAVLLGIIITGMPPYFAMDNAENHKIKAYTQLKIAGLYPSAYWTGQAVVDLPLFFSILVLMIGSLFAFHYGVYFYVGKFLAVIFCLIGYVPSVVLFTYMVSFTFRKVQNTKEFWSFIFSVTALLCTVVTEVAFFLDYYLVTTVLHYVFSIFIPIYPLIGCLICFIKVSWKGKRKNGGYYDPWDRLLVAVIAPYLQCVVWLFLLRCFELKNGGRTVREDPFFRKCFTKAKSWKFPDVPRDENEDEDVKAERLRVQEILSSPKSEEMPAILVSSLHKEFDERKEFLLGRKIKKVATKHVSLCVKKGEILGLLGPNGAGKSTLINMLVGEIEPTSGQVLMGDCSFGPSSEDDSVKFVGYCPQTNPLWPDITLQEHFEIYGAIKGMSQSDVKEVIKRIASALDLKDHLQKTTKKLGVGLKRKLCFALSMLGNPRVTLLDEPSTGMDPKAKQHMWRAIRAAFKNKERAAILTTHYMEEADAVCDRVAILVSGQLRCIGTVQHLKSKFGRGYFLEMKLKETADVQQVEYLQRQILHIFPNANRQESFASILAYKIPKEDVQSLSHSFSKLEEVKHTFSIEEYSFSQATLEQVFVELAKEQEEEDNSFGTLNSTLWWERTQEDRVVF
;
A
#
# COMPACT_ATOMS: atom_id res chain seq x y z
N LEU A 1 -1.15 7.11 14.07
CA LEU A 1 -0.67 7.90 15.22
C LEU A 1 -1.07 9.39 15.13
N LEU A 2 -0.78 10.09 14.03
CA LEU A 2 -1.21 11.50 13.85
C LEU A 2 -2.73 11.69 14.02
N LEU A 3 -3.55 10.87 13.38
CA LEU A 3 -5.01 10.89 13.51
C LEU A 3 -5.49 10.69 14.97
N PHE A 4 -4.78 9.86 15.74
CA PHE A 4 -5.07 9.64 17.16
C PHE A 4 -4.72 10.88 17.99
N LEU A 5 -3.58 11.52 17.71
CA LEU A 5 -3.18 12.76 18.37
C LEU A 5 -4.18 13.90 18.08
N ILE A 6 -4.62 14.03 16.83
CA ILE A 6 -5.63 15.03 16.44
C ILE A 6 -6.91 14.82 17.25
N PHE A 7 -7.37 13.58 17.38
CA PHE A 7 -8.55 13.26 18.19
C PHE A 7 -8.37 13.67 19.66
N LEU A 8 -7.24 13.33 20.29
CA LEU A 8 -6.95 13.70 21.68
C LEU A 8 -6.83 15.22 21.89
N VAL A 9 -6.23 15.94 20.93
CA VAL A 9 -6.12 17.41 21.01
C VAL A 9 -7.50 18.06 20.93
N VAL A 10 -8.36 17.60 20.01
CA VAL A 10 -9.74 18.11 19.92
C VAL A 10 -10.51 17.80 21.20
N GLN A 11 -10.38 16.59 21.72
CA GLN A 11 -11.05 16.16 22.95
C GLN A 11 -10.60 16.99 24.18
N THR A 12 -9.30 17.23 24.34
CA THR A 12 -8.78 18.04 25.46
C THR A 12 -9.18 19.51 25.35
N LEU A 13 -9.23 20.06 24.14
CA LEU A 13 -9.66 21.43 23.88
C LEU A 13 -11.16 21.61 24.20
N LEU A 14 -12.02 20.68 23.76
CA LEU A 14 -13.45 20.72 24.06
C LEU A 14 -13.72 20.61 25.56
N PHE A 15 -13.05 19.66 26.23
CA PHE A 15 -13.14 19.50 27.68
C PHE A 15 -12.75 20.79 28.43
N PHE A 16 -11.68 21.48 27.99
CA PHE A 16 -11.28 22.75 28.60
C PHE A 16 -12.32 23.84 28.39
N ILE A 17 -12.88 23.97 27.18
CA ILE A 17 -13.97 24.92 26.89
C ILE A 17 -15.17 24.64 27.80
N HIS A 18 -15.58 23.38 27.94
CA HIS A 18 -16.66 22.98 28.82
C HIS A 18 -16.40 23.38 30.27
N HIS A 19 -15.20 23.10 30.79
CA HIS A 19 -14.81 23.44 32.14
C HIS A 19 -14.88 24.96 32.40
N VAL A 20 -14.43 25.77 31.44
CA VAL A 20 -14.50 27.24 31.52
C VAL A 20 -15.95 27.73 31.53
N ILE A 21 -16.82 27.18 30.67
CA ILE A 21 -18.24 27.53 30.62
C ILE A 21 -18.96 27.13 31.91
N LYS A 22 -18.64 25.96 32.48
CA LYS A 22 -19.24 25.51 33.74
C LYS A 22 -18.83 26.41 34.90
N ASN A 23 -17.58 26.85 34.95
CA ASN A 23 -17.07 27.70 36.02
C ASN A 23 -17.49 29.17 35.88
N SER A 24 -17.90 29.64 34.69
CA SER A 24 -18.37 31.02 34.50
C SER A 24 -19.77 31.27 35.06
N VAL A 25 -20.56 30.22 35.29
CA VAL A 25 -21.87 30.28 35.99
C VAL A 25 -21.63 30.26 37.51
N ALA A 26 -20.93 31.26 38.03
CA ALA A 26 -20.69 31.44 39.46
C ALA A 26 -21.79 32.32 40.09
N ALA A 27 -22.12 32.06 41.34
CA ALA A 27 -23.07 32.90 42.08
C ALA A 27 -22.47 34.30 42.30
N ILE A 28 -23.22 35.34 41.94
CA ILE A 28 -22.78 36.73 42.06
C ILE A 28 -23.37 37.31 43.35
N LYS A 29 -22.51 37.81 44.25
CA LYS A 29 -22.95 38.54 45.45
C LYS A 29 -23.48 39.92 45.03
N LEU A 30 -24.74 40.20 45.33
CA LEU A 30 -25.41 41.46 45.00
C LEU A 30 -25.15 42.49 46.11
N SER A 31 -23.95 43.05 46.13
CA SER A 31 -23.55 44.10 47.07
C SER A 31 -23.76 45.51 46.50
N PRO A 32 -23.97 46.52 47.36
CA PRO A 32 -24.00 47.94 46.97
C PRO A 32 -22.81 48.36 46.09
N ASP A 33 -21.62 47.82 46.36
CA ASP A 33 -20.36 48.02 45.62
C ASP A 33 -20.43 47.73 44.11
N LEU A 34 -21.46 47.00 43.63
CA LEU A 34 -21.63 46.74 42.19
C LEU A 34 -21.99 48.01 41.43
N TYR A 35 -22.80 48.89 42.02
CA TYR A 35 -23.39 50.06 41.35
C TYR A 35 -23.19 51.38 42.11
N LEU A 36 -22.76 51.32 43.37
CA LEU A 36 -22.49 52.50 44.20
C LEU A 36 -20.98 52.65 44.44
N LEU A 37 -20.53 53.90 44.53
CA LEU A 37 -19.14 54.23 44.88
C LEU A 37 -18.82 53.86 46.32
N LYS A 38 -17.54 53.64 46.64
CA LYS A 38 -17.08 53.59 48.03
C LYS A 38 -16.75 54.99 48.57
N PRO A 39 -16.74 55.18 49.90
CA PRO A 39 -16.31 56.45 50.48
C PRO A 39 -14.88 56.80 50.03
N GLY A 40 -14.71 57.94 49.36
CA GLY A 40 -13.41 58.40 48.85
C GLY A 40 -13.05 58.00 47.41
N GLU A 41 -13.92 57.28 46.69
CA GLU A 41 -13.75 57.01 45.25
C GLU A 41 -14.32 58.16 44.38
N ASP A 42 -13.58 58.53 43.33
CA ASP A 42 -14.01 59.50 42.32
C ASP A 42 -14.96 58.88 41.28
N TYR A 43 -15.66 59.74 40.52
CA TYR A 43 -16.70 59.36 39.56
C TYR A 43 -16.24 58.25 38.60
N HIS A 44 -16.99 57.15 38.55
CA HIS A 44 -16.75 56.03 37.64
C HIS A 44 -17.95 55.85 36.71
N LYS A 45 -17.70 55.51 35.43
CA LYS A 45 -18.70 55.51 34.35
C LYS A 45 -20.02 54.75 34.63
N TYR A 46 -20.01 53.77 35.54
CA TYR A 46 -21.17 52.92 35.90
C TYR A 46 -21.40 52.80 37.41
N ARG A 47 -20.75 53.63 38.22
CA ARG A 47 -20.97 53.70 39.67
C ARG A 47 -21.18 55.15 40.07
N SER A 48 -22.28 55.40 40.78
CA SER A 48 -22.61 56.74 41.27
C SER A 48 -22.82 56.71 42.77
N ARG A 49 -22.95 57.88 43.39
CA ARG A 49 -23.54 57.99 44.72
C ARG A 49 -25.04 57.66 44.64
N LEU A 50 -25.61 57.20 45.74
CA LEU A 50 -27.05 56.96 45.86
C LEU A 50 -27.76 58.32 45.96
N LEU A 51 -28.66 58.64 45.03
CA LEU A 51 -29.47 59.85 45.18
C LEU A 51 -30.55 59.61 46.23
N LEU A 52 -30.63 60.50 47.22
CA LEU A 52 -31.65 60.45 48.27
C LEU A 52 -32.55 61.68 48.15
N GLN A 53 -33.84 61.46 47.94
CA GLN A 53 -34.84 62.53 47.93
C GLN A 53 -35.72 62.42 49.17
N ASN A 54 -35.85 63.54 49.90
CA ASN A 54 -36.76 63.67 51.01
C ASN A 54 -38.07 64.28 50.50
N SER A 55 -39.14 63.47 50.44
CA SER A 55 -40.50 63.95 50.19
C SER A 55 -41.38 63.89 51.45
N THR A 56 -40.75 63.83 52.63
CA THR A 56 -41.41 63.88 53.94
C THR A 56 -41.40 65.31 54.47
N GLU A 57 -42.40 65.68 55.28
CA GLU A 57 -42.44 66.97 55.98
C GLU A 57 -41.52 67.01 57.23
N SER A 58 -40.72 65.96 57.45
CA SER A 58 -39.87 65.76 58.65
C SER A 58 -38.39 65.53 58.30
N ASP A 59 -37.49 65.71 59.28
CA ASP A 59 -36.07 65.39 59.11
C ASP A 59 -35.83 63.87 59.06
N ILE A 60 -35.07 63.41 58.07
CA ILE A 60 -34.73 61.99 57.87
C ILE A 60 -33.35 61.63 58.43
N ASP A 61 -32.96 62.25 59.54
CA ASP A 61 -31.63 62.08 60.14
C ASP A 61 -31.31 60.63 60.55
N ASP A 62 -32.34 59.85 60.91
CA ASP A 62 -32.17 58.45 61.30
C ASP A 62 -31.76 57.57 60.11
N ILE A 63 -32.28 57.83 58.91
CA ILE A 63 -31.92 57.11 57.67
C ILE A 63 -30.55 57.57 57.19
N VAL A 64 -30.25 58.87 57.27
CA VAL A 64 -28.93 59.42 56.91
C VAL A 64 -27.83 58.82 57.81
N ARG A 65 -28.05 58.74 59.13
CA ARG A 65 -27.14 58.07 60.07
C ARG A 65 -27.00 56.57 59.76
N SER A 66 -28.09 55.91 59.37
CA SER A 66 -28.09 54.49 59.01
C SER A 66 -27.35 54.20 57.69
N LEU A 67 -27.49 55.06 56.67
CA LEU A 67 -26.74 54.99 55.41
C LEU A 67 -25.25 55.25 55.64
N GLY A 68 -24.92 56.26 56.44
CA GLY A 68 -23.53 56.58 56.82
C GLY A 68 -22.84 55.43 57.54
N SER A 69 -23.52 54.78 58.49
CA SER A 69 -23.00 53.60 59.17
C SER A 69 -22.89 52.35 58.27
N MET A 70 -23.55 52.31 57.12
CA MET A 70 -23.41 51.25 56.10
C MET A 70 -22.30 51.53 55.09
N ASN A 71 -21.61 52.67 55.22
CA ASN A 71 -20.60 53.16 54.27
C ASN A 71 -21.14 53.35 52.84
N ILE A 72 -22.42 53.69 52.70
CA ILE A 72 -23.04 53.96 51.39
C ILE A 72 -23.00 55.48 51.16
N PRO A 73 -22.22 55.99 50.19
CA PRO A 73 -22.22 57.41 49.88
C PRO A 73 -23.53 57.80 49.19
N PHE A 74 -24.14 58.86 49.68
CA PHE A 74 -25.38 59.40 49.14
C PHE A 74 -25.24 60.89 48.80
N GLU A 75 -26.14 61.38 47.95
CA GLU A 75 -26.24 62.78 47.54
C GLU A 75 -27.71 63.21 47.61
N MET A 76 -28.00 64.34 48.23
CA MET A 76 -29.38 64.82 48.38
C MET A 76 -29.88 65.39 47.06
N PHE A 77 -31.05 64.93 46.60
CA PHE A 77 -31.64 65.33 45.34
C PHE A 77 -32.94 66.10 45.58
N ASN A 78 -33.00 67.35 45.10
CA ASN A 78 -34.12 68.27 45.34
C ASN A 78 -34.98 68.53 44.08
N ASP A 79 -34.56 68.07 42.90
CA ASP A 79 -35.31 68.27 41.65
C ASP A 79 -36.40 67.20 41.47
N SER A 80 -37.36 67.47 40.59
CA SER A 80 -38.45 66.53 40.25
C SER A 80 -38.12 65.58 39.10
N ASP A 81 -37.13 65.91 38.28
CA ASP A 81 -36.74 65.12 37.11
C ASP A 81 -35.43 64.37 37.34
N TYR A 82 -35.50 63.08 37.68
CA TYR A 82 -34.33 62.24 37.89
C TYR A 82 -33.46 62.06 36.63
N VAL A 83 -33.98 62.37 35.44
CA VAL A 83 -33.21 62.28 34.18
C VAL A 83 -32.19 63.42 34.07
N SER A 84 -32.48 64.59 34.67
CA SER A 84 -31.56 65.74 34.68
C SER A 84 -30.28 65.45 35.46
N ALA A 85 -30.36 64.54 36.44
CA ALA A 85 -29.24 64.14 37.27
C ALA A 85 -28.28 63.17 36.56
N ALA A 86 -28.64 62.60 35.40
CA ALA A 86 -27.80 61.57 34.75
C ALA A 86 -26.32 62.00 34.58
N PRO A 87 -25.34 61.13 34.91
CA PRO A 87 -25.46 59.68 35.07
C PRO A 87 -25.50 59.21 36.54
N HIS A 88 -26.69 58.83 37.04
CA HIS A 88 -26.82 58.09 38.31
C HIS A 88 -27.32 56.66 38.09
N SER A 89 -26.89 55.78 38.98
CA SER A 89 -27.11 54.34 38.96
C SER A 89 -28.40 53.96 39.70
N ALA A 90 -28.71 54.72 40.75
CA ALA A 90 -29.85 54.47 41.64
C ALA A 90 -30.25 55.72 42.43
N ALA A 91 -31.54 55.83 42.71
CA ALA A 91 -32.14 56.85 43.56
C ALA A 91 -33.19 56.22 44.49
N LEU A 92 -33.38 56.82 45.66
CA LEU A 92 -34.33 56.41 46.68
C LEU A 92 -35.07 57.63 47.18
N ASN A 93 -36.39 57.63 47.02
CA ASN A 93 -37.26 58.69 47.49
C ASN A 93 -38.07 58.20 48.70
N VAL A 94 -38.05 58.98 49.78
CA VAL A 94 -38.69 58.63 51.05
C VAL A 94 -39.95 59.46 51.24
N PHE A 95 -41.07 58.80 51.50
CA PHE A 95 -42.35 59.39 51.86
C PHE A 95 -42.74 59.00 53.28
N ASP A 96 -43.47 59.87 53.97
CA ASP A 96 -44.08 59.56 55.27
C ASP A 96 -45.58 59.35 55.06
N LEU A 97 -46.16 58.37 55.77
CA LEU A 97 -47.60 58.18 55.80
C LEU A 97 -48.16 58.86 57.06
N GLU A 98 -49.16 59.71 56.88
CA GLU A 98 -49.80 60.44 57.97
C GLU A 98 -50.20 59.47 59.10
N SER A 99 -49.50 59.61 60.23
CA SER A 99 -49.63 58.90 61.51
C SER A 99 -48.83 57.59 61.69
N ARG A 100 -47.67 57.74 62.36
CA ARG A 100 -46.78 56.75 63.02
C ARG A 100 -45.58 56.23 62.21
N GLN A 101 -44.53 57.05 62.10
CA GLN A 101 -43.13 56.63 61.83
C GLN A 101 -42.97 55.50 60.80
N SER A 102 -43.73 55.54 59.72
CA SER A 102 -43.76 54.50 58.69
C SER A 102 -43.28 55.09 57.38
N TYR A 103 -42.00 54.93 57.10
CA TYR A 103 -41.40 55.38 55.85
C TYR A 103 -41.80 54.47 54.69
N VAL A 104 -42.26 55.07 53.59
CA VAL A 104 -42.42 54.41 52.30
C VAL A 104 -41.23 54.76 51.41
N PHE A 105 -40.52 53.73 50.96
CA PHE A 105 -39.38 53.87 50.07
C PHE A 105 -39.80 53.63 48.62
N MET A 106 -39.69 54.66 47.77
CA MET A 106 -39.81 54.54 46.33
C MET A 106 -38.42 54.37 45.72
N ILE A 107 -38.19 53.20 45.10
CA ILE A 107 -36.92 52.84 44.49
C ILE A 107 -36.94 53.27 43.02
N ILE A 108 -35.98 54.08 42.62
CA ILE A 108 -35.79 54.52 41.24
C ILE A 108 -34.44 53.97 40.78
N PHE A 109 -34.45 53.24 39.66
CA PHE A 109 -33.30 52.48 39.22
C PHE A 109 -33.07 52.65 37.73
N ASN A 110 -31.81 52.51 37.32
CA ASN A 110 -31.44 52.52 35.92
C ASN A 110 -31.70 51.15 35.28
N SER A 111 -32.59 51.10 34.28
CA SER A 111 -32.97 49.86 33.58
C SER A 111 -31.83 49.19 32.80
N THR A 112 -30.76 49.93 32.49
CA THR A 112 -29.54 49.38 31.85
C THR A 112 -28.69 48.54 32.82
N MET A 113 -28.94 48.65 34.14
CA MET A 113 -28.20 47.93 35.18
C MET A 113 -28.99 46.72 35.68
N VAL A 114 -28.60 45.53 35.23
CA VAL A 114 -29.33 44.26 35.39
C VAL A 114 -29.67 43.89 36.84
N HIS A 115 -28.82 44.19 37.82
CA HIS A 115 -29.05 43.86 39.24
C HIS A 115 -29.31 45.07 40.13
N SER A 116 -29.65 46.23 39.56
CA SER A 116 -29.88 47.46 40.33
C SER A 116 -31.04 47.34 41.33
N VAL A 117 -32.18 46.77 40.90
CA VAL A 117 -33.37 46.59 41.75
C VAL A 117 -33.10 45.71 42.97
N PRO A 118 -32.57 44.46 42.85
CA PRO A 118 -32.23 43.65 44.01
C PRO A 118 -31.20 44.29 44.94
N VAL A 119 -30.22 45.02 44.41
CA VAL A 119 -29.22 45.72 45.22
C VAL A 119 -29.86 46.84 46.03
N LEU A 120 -30.76 47.64 45.44
CA LEU A 120 -31.48 48.69 46.15
C LEU A 120 -32.45 48.14 47.18
N MET A 121 -33.14 47.04 46.86
CA MET A 121 -33.99 46.34 47.82
C MET A 121 -33.18 45.81 49.01
N ASN A 122 -31.94 45.35 48.78
CA ASN A 122 -31.03 44.95 49.84
C ASN A 122 -30.64 46.13 50.75
N ILE A 123 -30.41 47.31 50.17
CA ILE A 123 -30.10 48.53 50.92
C ILE A 123 -31.30 48.92 51.80
N VAL A 124 -32.50 48.97 51.24
CA VAL A 124 -33.73 49.29 51.99
C VAL A 124 -33.97 48.27 53.11
N SER A 125 -33.80 46.98 52.84
CA SER A 125 -33.98 45.92 53.85
C SER A 125 -32.99 46.05 55.01
N ASN A 126 -31.73 46.38 54.71
CA ASN A 126 -30.70 46.62 55.74
C ASN A 126 -30.92 47.94 56.50
N LEU A 127 -31.49 48.97 55.87
CA LEU A 127 -31.93 50.20 56.55
C LEU A 127 -33.00 49.88 57.60
N LEU A 128 -34.02 49.10 57.22
CA LEU A 128 -35.09 48.69 58.12
C LEU A 128 -34.56 47.88 59.32
N LEU A 129 -33.64 46.94 59.08
CA LEU A 129 -33.02 46.17 60.17
C LEU A 129 -32.26 47.05 61.17
N ARG A 130 -31.52 48.04 60.67
CA ARG A 130 -30.78 48.97 61.53
C ARG A 130 -31.69 49.86 62.35
N ASN A 131 -32.82 50.28 61.78
CA ASN A 131 -33.84 51.03 62.51
C ASN A 131 -34.45 50.20 63.66
N LEU A 132 -34.50 48.87 63.50
CA LEU A 132 -34.92 47.93 64.55
C LEU A 132 -33.79 47.54 65.53
N ASN A 133 -32.65 48.24 65.51
CA ASN A 133 -31.45 47.99 66.32
C ASN A 133 -30.80 46.60 66.13
N VAL A 134 -30.97 45.96 64.97
CA VAL A 134 -30.32 44.68 64.63
C VAL A 134 -28.94 44.94 64.00
N THR A 135 -27.89 44.31 64.53
CA THR A 135 -26.50 44.49 64.07
C THR A 135 -26.10 43.57 62.90
N GLU A 136 -26.91 42.55 62.60
CA GLU A 136 -26.69 41.63 61.48
C GLU A 136 -27.07 42.28 60.14
N THR A 137 -26.46 41.80 59.04
CA THR A 137 -26.70 42.34 57.69
C THR A 137 -27.24 41.26 56.74
N ILE A 138 -28.26 41.60 55.98
CA ILE A 138 -28.81 40.77 54.90
C ILE A 138 -27.85 40.83 53.72
N GLN A 139 -27.46 39.65 53.22
CA GLN A 139 -26.67 39.50 52.01
C GLN A 139 -27.48 38.75 50.96
N ILE A 140 -27.57 39.31 49.76
CA ILE A 140 -28.30 38.71 48.63
C ILE A 140 -27.29 38.19 47.60
N TRP A 141 -27.54 36.99 47.10
CA TRP A 141 -26.74 36.36 46.06
C TRP A 141 -27.66 36.00 44.89
N SER A 142 -27.26 36.36 43.68
CA SER A 142 -27.88 35.85 42.46
C SER A 142 -27.19 34.55 42.09
N ASN A 143 -27.88 33.44 42.35
CA ASN A 143 -27.47 32.13 41.87
C ASN A 143 -28.46 31.68 40.80
N PRO A 144 -28.14 31.83 39.50
CA PRO A 144 -29.07 31.47 38.45
C PRO A 144 -29.30 29.95 38.50
N PHE A 145 -30.56 29.52 38.53
CA PHE A 145 -30.96 28.10 38.54
C PHE A 145 -30.72 27.48 37.15
N VAL A 146 -29.45 27.28 36.80
CA VAL A 146 -29.03 26.76 35.49
C VAL A 146 -28.59 25.31 35.65
N GLN A 147 -29.50 24.43 36.07
CA GLN A 147 -29.20 22.99 36.10
C GLN A 147 -29.27 22.34 34.71
N ASN A 148 -29.99 22.93 33.73
CA ASN A 148 -30.27 22.27 32.45
C ASN A 148 -29.32 22.64 31.28
N LEU A 149 -28.79 23.87 31.21
CA LEU A 149 -27.90 24.29 30.11
C LEU A 149 -26.54 23.55 30.08
N PRO A 150 -25.78 23.42 31.18
CA PRO A 150 -24.50 22.70 31.15
C PRO A 150 -24.69 21.23 30.75
N ASP A 151 -25.79 20.60 31.18
CA ASP A 151 -26.16 19.24 30.78
C ASP A 151 -26.44 19.12 29.28
N THR A 152 -27.13 20.09 28.66
CA THR A 152 -27.38 20.05 27.20
C THR A 152 -26.14 20.27 26.36
N ILE A 153 -25.26 21.19 26.78
CA ILE A 153 -23.99 21.47 26.10
C ILE A 153 -23.08 20.24 26.21
N PHE A 154 -22.96 19.64 27.40
CA PHE A 154 -22.21 18.41 27.64
C PHE A 154 -22.70 17.25 26.76
N ARG A 155 -24.02 17.10 26.59
CA ARG A 155 -24.59 16.06 25.72
C ARG A 155 -24.23 16.29 24.25
N LEU A 156 -24.34 17.52 23.77
CA LEU A 156 -23.96 17.87 22.39
C LEU A 156 -22.46 17.68 22.15
N GLU A 157 -21.63 17.94 23.15
CA GLU A 157 -20.18 17.76 23.11
C GLU A 157 -19.80 16.28 22.96
N ILE A 158 -20.26 15.41 23.87
CA ILE A 158 -20.04 13.95 23.78
C ILE A 158 -20.52 13.41 22.44
N TYR A 159 -21.66 13.92 21.98
CA TYR A 159 -22.25 13.53 20.71
C TYR A 159 -21.35 13.87 19.52
N PHE A 160 -20.88 15.11 19.46
CA PHE A 160 -19.97 15.59 18.43
C PHE A 160 -18.65 14.82 18.45
N GLU A 161 -18.09 14.59 19.64
CA GLU A 161 -16.87 13.79 19.80
C GLU A 161 -17.04 12.35 19.35
N ALA A 162 -18.18 11.72 19.62
CA ALA A 162 -18.46 10.35 19.18
C ALA A 162 -18.61 10.23 17.65
N VAL A 163 -19.23 11.23 17.00
CA VAL A 163 -19.30 11.29 15.53
C VAL A 163 -17.91 11.50 14.93
N LEU A 164 -17.13 12.44 15.47
CA LEU A 164 -15.76 12.70 15.05
C LEU A 164 -14.88 11.46 15.22
N LEU A 165 -14.98 10.82 16.38
CA LEU A 165 -14.30 9.56 16.69
C LEU A 165 -14.64 8.49 15.65
N GLY A 166 -15.92 8.33 15.35
CA GLY A 166 -16.39 7.40 14.33
C GLY A 166 -15.72 7.63 12.98
N ILE A 167 -15.74 8.87 12.47
CA ILE A 167 -15.13 9.22 11.18
C ILE A 167 -13.62 8.91 11.19
N ILE A 168 -12.90 9.31 12.23
CA ILE A 168 -11.46 9.09 12.34
C ILE A 168 -11.13 7.59 12.38
N ILE A 169 -11.86 6.82 13.19
CA ILE A 169 -11.70 5.37 13.31
C ILE A 169 -11.85 4.70 11.94
N THR A 170 -12.85 5.11 11.18
CA THR A 170 -13.17 4.48 9.90
C THR A 170 -12.13 4.72 8.81
N GLY A 171 -11.39 5.83 8.87
CA GLY A 171 -10.30 6.14 7.95
C GLY A 171 -8.97 5.45 8.28
N MET A 172 -8.80 4.86 9.47
CA MET A 172 -7.52 4.25 9.88
C MET A 172 -7.17 2.91 9.20
N PRO A 173 -8.10 1.94 9.02
CA PRO A 173 -7.78 0.60 8.52
C PRO A 173 -7.01 0.55 7.19
N PRO A 174 -7.33 1.39 6.18
CA PRO A 174 -6.58 1.42 4.93
C PRO A 174 -5.07 1.63 5.07
N TYR A 175 -4.59 2.34 6.10
CA TYR A 175 -3.16 2.63 6.25
C TYR A 175 -2.30 1.40 6.57
N PHE A 176 -2.83 0.45 7.35
CA PHE A 176 -2.09 -0.76 7.74
C PHE A 176 -2.61 -2.01 7.02
N ALA A 177 -3.93 -2.16 6.85
CA ALA A 177 -4.51 -3.38 6.27
C ALA A 177 -4.37 -3.48 4.73
N MET A 178 -4.10 -2.37 4.02
CA MET A 178 -3.91 -2.41 2.55
C MET A 178 -2.46 -2.65 2.13
N ASP A 179 -1.58 -3.06 3.03
CA ASP A 179 -0.18 -3.37 2.68
C ASP A 179 -0.07 -4.50 1.64
N ASN A 180 -1.08 -5.40 1.63
CA ASN A 180 -1.22 -6.41 0.58
C ASN A 180 -1.24 -5.83 -0.84
N ALA A 181 -1.90 -4.68 -1.07
CA ALA A 181 -1.95 -4.06 -2.40
C ALA A 181 -0.55 -3.59 -2.84
N GLU A 182 0.27 -3.14 -1.90
CA GLU A 182 1.66 -2.77 -2.14
C GLU A 182 2.53 -4.00 -2.42
N ASN A 183 2.33 -5.08 -1.67
CA ASN A 183 3.00 -6.37 -1.91
C ASN A 183 2.66 -6.96 -3.29
N HIS A 184 1.43 -6.78 -3.77
CA HIS A 184 1.05 -7.13 -5.14
C HIS A 184 1.69 -6.21 -6.19
N LYS A 185 1.77 -4.90 -5.93
CA LYS A 185 2.39 -3.92 -6.83
C LYS A 185 3.89 -4.20 -7.02
N ILE A 186 4.59 -4.56 -5.94
CA ILE A 186 6.01 -4.90 -5.95
C ILE A 186 6.26 -6.34 -6.45
N LYS A 187 5.21 -7.16 -6.62
CA LYS A 187 5.29 -8.61 -6.88
C LYS A 187 5.97 -9.42 -5.78
N ALA A 188 6.08 -8.86 -4.57
CA ALA A 188 6.59 -9.59 -3.41
C ALA A 188 5.69 -10.78 -3.07
N TYR A 189 4.36 -10.60 -3.12
CA TYR A 189 3.41 -11.67 -2.82
C TYR A 189 3.56 -12.90 -3.73
N THR A 190 3.73 -12.69 -5.03
CA THR A 190 3.98 -13.77 -6.00
C THR A 190 5.30 -14.48 -5.71
N GLN A 191 6.33 -13.75 -5.32
CA GLN A 191 7.63 -14.34 -4.98
C GLN A 191 7.56 -15.18 -3.69
N LEU A 192 6.81 -14.74 -2.68
CA LEU A 192 6.59 -15.52 -1.45
C LEU A 192 5.87 -16.83 -1.73
N LYS A 193 4.87 -16.83 -2.63
CA LYS A 193 4.18 -18.07 -3.05
C LYS A 193 5.12 -19.04 -3.72
N ILE A 194 5.98 -18.56 -4.62
CA ILE A 194 6.95 -19.40 -5.33
C ILE A 194 7.99 -19.96 -4.35
N ALA A 195 8.37 -19.17 -3.33
CA ALA A 195 9.20 -19.62 -2.23
C ALA A 195 8.50 -20.65 -1.31
N GLY A 196 7.21 -20.92 -1.49
CA GLY A 196 6.45 -21.96 -0.80
C GLY A 196 5.52 -21.47 0.31
N LEU A 197 5.28 -20.16 0.42
CA LEU A 197 4.33 -19.61 1.40
C LEU A 197 2.89 -19.98 1.02
N TYR A 198 2.14 -20.52 1.98
CA TYR A 198 0.72 -20.77 1.83
C TYR A 198 -0.07 -19.45 1.80
N PRO A 199 -1.08 -19.31 0.91
CA PRO A 199 -1.99 -18.16 0.95
C PRO A 199 -2.67 -17.99 2.31
N SER A 200 -3.09 -19.08 2.97
CA SER A 200 -3.66 -19.02 4.32
C SER A 200 -2.67 -18.43 5.32
N ALA A 201 -1.44 -18.95 5.37
CA ALA A 201 -0.40 -18.45 6.27
C ALA A 201 -0.11 -16.95 6.07
N TYR A 202 -0.14 -16.47 4.83
CA TYR A 202 0.00 -15.05 4.51
C TYR A 202 -1.14 -14.22 5.12
N TRP A 203 -2.40 -14.59 4.81
CA TRP A 203 -3.57 -13.84 5.29
C TRP A 203 -3.74 -13.90 6.81
N THR A 204 -3.48 -15.07 7.42
CA THR A 204 -3.49 -15.20 8.88
C THR A 204 -2.35 -14.44 9.52
N GLY A 205 -1.15 -14.47 8.94
CA GLY A 205 0.00 -13.71 9.43
C GLY A 205 -0.26 -12.21 9.44
N GLN A 206 -0.88 -11.71 8.37
CA GLN A 206 -1.30 -10.30 8.31
C GLN A 206 -2.37 -9.97 9.35
N ALA A 207 -3.42 -10.81 9.47
CA ALA A 207 -4.49 -10.61 10.45
C ALA A 207 -3.99 -10.63 11.91
N VAL A 208 -2.98 -11.44 12.22
CA VAL A 208 -2.36 -11.52 13.56
C VAL A 208 -1.69 -10.20 13.96
N VAL A 209 -1.21 -9.40 13.01
CA VAL A 209 -0.62 -8.08 13.28
C VAL A 209 -1.69 -7.00 13.26
N ASP A 210 -2.55 -7.01 12.24
CA ASP A 210 -3.51 -5.95 11.97
C ASP A 210 -4.64 -5.89 13.02
N LEU A 211 -5.17 -7.05 13.46
CA LEU A 211 -6.30 -7.09 14.39
C LEU A 211 -5.92 -6.58 15.80
N PRO A 212 -4.83 -7.04 16.46
CA PRO A 212 -4.46 -6.53 17.78
C PRO A 212 -4.05 -5.06 17.74
N LEU A 213 -3.37 -4.63 16.67
CA LEU A 213 -2.99 -3.24 16.49
C LEU A 213 -4.23 -2.34 16.42
N PHE A 214 -5.22 -2.71 15.60
CA PHE A 214 -6.45 -1.92 15.50
C PHE A 214 -7.28 -1.96 16.80
N PHE A 215 -7.36 -3.12 17.44
CA PHE A 215 -8.06 -3.28 18.72
C PHE A 215 -7.46 -2.38 19.81
N SER A 216 -6.12 -2.36 19.93
CA SER A 216 -5.43 -1.53 20.93
C SER A 216 -5.70 -0.03 20.74
N ILE A 217 -5.65 0.46 19.50
CA ILE A 217 -5.91 1.87 19.17
C ILE A 217 -7.36 2.23 19.50
N LEU A 218 -8.32 1.36 19.17
CA LEU A 218 -9.73 1.62 19.43
C LEU A 218 -10.08 1.62 20.90
N VAL A 219 -9.55 0.67 21.67
CA VAL A 219 -9.75 0.64 23.12
C VAL A 219 -9.22 1.92 23.77
N LEU A 220 -8.06 2.42 23.31
CA LEU A 220 -7.51 3.69 23.79
C LEU A 220 -8.39 4.89 23.43
N MET A 221 -8.90 4.96 22.20
CA MET A 221 -9.75 6.09 21.76
C MET A 221 -11.15 6.09 22.41
N ILE A 222 -11.79 4.94 22.51
CA ILE A 222 -13.09 4.81 23.18
C ILE A 222 -12.92 4.99 24.69
N GLY A 223 -11.83 4.45 25.25
CA GLY A 223 -11.46 4.64 26.65
C GLY A 223 -11.23 6.10 26.99
N SER A 224 -10.54 6.87 26.13
CA SER A 224 -10.39 8.31 26.33
C SER A 224 -11.75 9.01 26.25
N LEU A 225 -12.61 8.68 25.28
CA LEU A 225 -13.97 9.24 25.20
C LEU A 225 -14.72 9.08 26.53
N PHE A 226 -14.73 7.90 27.13
CA PHE A 226 -15.43 7.72 28.41
C PHE A 226 -14.70 8.32 29.62
N ALA A 227 -13.36 8.39 29.61
CA ALA A 227 -12.58 8.93 30.72
C ALA A 227 -12.75 10.44 30.93
N PHE A 228 -12.91 11.22 29.86
CA PHE A 228 -13.11 12.67 29.95
C PHE A 228 -14.55 13.06 30.35
N HIS A 229 -15.51 12.13 30.26
CA HIS A 229 -16.94 12.41 30.40
C HIS A 229 -17.59 11.72 31.61
N TYR A 230 -17.45 12.33 32.79
CA TYR A 230 -17.93 11.82 34.09
C TYR A 230 -19.47 11.81 34.29
N GLY A 231 -20.27 12.17 33.28
CA GLY A 231 -21.73 12.32 33.37
C GLY A 231 -22.56 11.26 32.63
N VAL A 232 -21.93 10.25 32.02
CA VAL A 232 -22.63 9.21 31.27
C VAL A 232 -23.18 8.14 32.21
N TYR A 233 -24.48 7.85 32.12
CA TYR A 233 -25.10 6.78 32.91
C TYR A 233 -24.75 5.42 32.31
N PHE A 234 -23.83 4.69 32.97
CA PHE A 234 -23.42 3.36 32.55
C PHE A 234 -24.49 2.31 32.88
N TYR A 235 -25.36 2.04 31.91
CA TYR A 235 -26.17 0.81 31.94
C TYR A 235 -25.30 -0.37 31.53
N VAL A 236 -25.00 -1.26 32.48
CA VAL A 236 -24.09 -2.42 32.30
C VAL A 236 -24.36 -3.17 31.00
N GLY A 237 -25.61 -3.54 30.73
CA GLY A 237 -25.94 -4.29 29.51
C GLY A 237 -25.74 -3.51 28.20
N LYS A 238 -25.95 -2.18 28.20
CA LYS A 238 -25.78 -1.36 26.99
C LYS A 238 -24.30 -1.06 26.74
N PHE A 239 -23.52 -0.93 27.81
CA PHE A 239 -22.07 -0.80 27.71
C PHE A 239 -21.42 -2.11 27.21
N LEU A 240 -21.91 -3.27 27.69
CA LEU A 240 -21.51 -4.57 27.17
C LEU A 240 -21.81 -4.70 25.66
N ALA A 241 -22.92 -4.14 25.18
CA ALA A 241 -23.22 -4.12 23.75
C ALA A 241 -22.15 -3.35 22.94
N VAL A 242 -21.62 -2.23 23.45
CA VAL A 242 -20.53 -1.50 22.79
C VAL A 242 -19.25 -2.34 22.75
N ILE A 243 -18.93 -3.07 23.82
CA ILE A 243 -17.77 -3.98 23.87
C ILE A 243 -17.92 -5.12 22.86
N PHE A 244 -19.08 -5.79 22.82
CA PHE A 244 -19.32 -6.86 21.84
C PHE A 244 -19.33 -6.33 20.40
N CYS A 245 -19.88 -5.14 20.16
CA CYS A 245 -19.80 -4.48 18.86
C CYS A 245 -18.34 -4.24 18.47
N LEU A 246 -17.48 -3.76 19.38
CA LEU A 246 -16.05 -3.56 19.13
C LEU A 246 -15.35 -4.85 18.70
N ILE A 247 -15.59 -5.96 19.41
CA ILE A 247 -14.98 -7.27 19.14
C ILE A 247 -15.35 -7.76 17.73
N GLY A 248 -16.60 -7.59 17.31
CA GLY A 248 -17.04 -7.97 15.96
C GLY A 248 -16.61 -6.97 14.86
N TYR A 249 -16.59 -5.68 15.18
CA TYR A 249 -16.29 -4.60 14.24
C TYR A 249 -14.85 -4.63 13.72
N VAL A 250 -13.88 -4.87 14.62
CA VAL A 250 -12.45 -4.88 14.27
C VAL A 250 -12.14 -5.88 13.15
N PRO A 251 -12.48 -7.18 13.27
CA PRO A 251 -12.29 -8.13 12.18
C PRO A 251 -13.11 -7.81 10.93
N SER A 252 -14.35 -7.33 11.07
CA SER A 252 -15.21 -7.01 9.92
C SER A 252 -14.57 -5.97 9.00
N VAL A 253 -14.10 -4.85 9.57
CA VAL A 253 -13.52 -3.76 8.76
C VAL A 253 -12.15 -4.10 8.20
N VAL A 254 -11.31 -4.83 8.96
CA VAL A 254 -10.00 -5.27 8.45
C VAL A 254 -10.17 -6.23 7.27
N LEU A 255 -11.06 -7.23 7.40
CA LEU A 255 -11.36 -8.17 6.31
C LEU A 255 -11.98 -7.47 5.10
N PHE A 256 -12.88 -6.52 5.33
CA PHE A 256 -13.42 -5.69 4.25
C PHE A 256 -12.31 -4.89 3.54
N THR A 257 -11.35 -4.35 4.28
CA THR A 257 -10.20 -3.63 3.71
C THR A 257 -9.30 -4.53 2.87
N TYR A 258 -9.11 -5.79 3.27
CA TYR A 258 -8.42 -6.79 2.44
C TYR A 258 -9.15 -7.03 1.11
N MET A 259 -10.49 -7.05 1.10
CA MET A 259 -11.30 -7.19 -0.12
C MET A 259 -11.13 -6.02 -1.05
N VAL A 260 -11.22 -4.83 -0.49
CA VAL A 260 -11.04 -3.59 -1.22
C VAL A 260 -9.64 -3.48 -1.83
N SER A 261 -8.62 -4.07 -1.20
CA SER A 261 -7.24 -4.08 -1.70
C SER A 261 -7.07 -4.75 -3.07
N PHE A 262 -7.93 -5.72 -3.43
CA PHE A 262 -7.86 -6.40 -4.72
C PHE A 262 -8.37 -5.56 -5.90
N THR A 263 -9.19 -4.54 -5.63
CA THR A 263 -9.91 -3.78 -6.66
C THR A 263 -9.02 -2.85 -7.49
N PHE A 264 -7.86 -2.42 -6.95
CA PHE A 264 -6.98 -1.45 -7.61
C PHE A 264 -5.51 -1.86 -7.56
N ARG A 265 -5.00 -2.41 -8.68
CA ARG A 265 -3.59 -2.81 -8.83
C ARG A 265 -2.63 -1.69 -9.28
N LYS A 266 -3.15 -0.50 -9.64
CA LYS A 266 -2.37 0.52 -10.38
C LYS A 266 -2.26 1.92 -9.73
N VAL A 267 -3.03 2.24 -8.70
CA VAL A 267 -3.07 3.61 -8.14
C VAL A 267 -1.86 3.86 -7.24
N GLN A 268 -1.21 5.02 -7.37
CA GLN A 268 0.04 5.34 -6.65
C GLN A 268 -0.18 5.56 -5.14
N ASN A 269 -1.39 6.00 -4.72
CA ASN A 269 -1.75 6.27 -3.33
C ASN A 269 -3.05 5.53 -2.93
N THR A 270 -3.06 4.20 -3.01
CA THR A 270 -4.25 3.39 -2.68
C THR A 270 -4.72 3.60 -1.23
N LYS A 271 -3.78 3.65 -0.27
CA LYS A 271 -4.07 3.77 1.17
C LYS A 271 -4.83 5.07 1.50
N GLU A 272 -4.32 6.21 1.04
CA GLU A 272 -4.91 7.54 1.27
C GLU A 272 -6.28 7.69 0.61
N PHE A 273 -6.40 7.22 -0.63
CA PHE A 273 -7.66 7.28 -1.37
C PHE A 273 -8.77 6.52 -0.65
N TRP A 274 -8.50 5.29 -0.20
CA TRP A 274 -9.51 4.50 0.50
C TRP A 274 -9.81 5.00 1.91
N SER A 275 -8.81 5.53 2.62
CA SER A 275 -9.03 6.24 3.88
C SER A 275 -10.01 7.41 3.71
N PHE A 276 -9.83 8.22 2.67
CA PHE A 276 -10.75 9.32 2.33
C PHE A 276 -12.15 8.80 2.00
N ILE A 277 -12.27 7.79 1.12
CA ILE A 277 -13.57 7.21 0.75
C ILE A 277 -14.30 6.63 1.97
N PHE A 278 -13.59 5.92 2.86
CA PHE A 278 -14.18 5.36 4.07
C PHE A 278 -14.68 6.45 5.02
N SER A 279 -13.88 7.50 5.22
CA SER A 279 -14.23 8.64 6.07
C SER A 279 -15.43 9.42 5.53
N VAL A 280 -15.48 9.68 4.21
CA VAL A 280 -16.61 10.37 3.56
C VAL A 280 -17.87 9.51 3.60
N THR A 281 -17.75 8.19 3.37
CA THR A 281 -18.87 7.26 3.45
C THR A 281 -19.44 7.22 4.87
N ALA A 282 -18.57 7.15 5.88
CA ALA A 282 -18.98 7.21 7.28
C ALA A 282 -19.69 8.53 7.62
N LEU A 283 -19.14 9.67 7.19
CA LEU A 283 -19.75 10.99 7.36
C LEU A 283 -21.13 11.09 6.69
N LEU A 284 -21.26 10.62 5.44
CA LEU A 284 -22.53 10.64 4.73
C LEU A 284 -23.59 9.80 5.47
N CYS A 285 -23.21 8.58 5.89
CA CYS A 285 -24.13 7.68 6.60
C CYS A 285 -24.59 8.29 7.92
N THR A 286 -23.68 8.89 8.70
CA THR A 286 -24.03 9.54 9.97
C THR A 286 -24.93 10.75 9.73
N VAL A 287 -24.55 11.67 8.84
CA VAL A 287 -25.34 12.88 8.53
C VAL A 287 -26.75 12.50 8.07
N VAL A 288 -26.90 11.53 7.16
CA VAL A 288 -28.21 11.10 6.67
C VAL A 288 -29.07 10.52 7.80
N THR A 289 -28.49 9.68 8.67
CA THR A 289 -29.24 9.12 9.82
C THR A 289 -29.64 10.18 10.83
N GLU A 290 -28.81 11.21 11.00
CA GLU A 290 -29.05 12.28 11.98
C GLU A 290 -30.01 13.34 11.49
N VAL A 291 -29.92 13.77 10.24
CA VAL A 291 -30.91 14.67 9.65
C VAL A 291 -32.30 14.04 9.72
N ALA A 292 -32.43 12.74 9.41
CA ALA A 292 -33.69 12.02 9.57
C ALA A 292 -34.20 11.99 11.03
N PHE A 293 -33.27 11.87 12.00
CA PHE A 293 -33.61 11.88 13.42
C PHE A 293 -34.07 13.26 13.91
N PHE A 294 -33.41 14.34 13.50
CA PHE A 294 -33.77 15.72 13.86
C PHE A 294 -35.06 16.20 13.21
N LEU A 295 -35.43 15.64 12.05
CA LEU A 295 -36.71 15.90 11.38
C LEU A 295 -37.87 15.02 11.90
N ASP A 296 -37.69 14.34 13.04
CA ASP A 296 -38.68 13.46 13.67
C ASP A 296 -39.13 12.23 12.84
N TYR A 297 -38.39 11.85 11.80
CA TYR A 297 -38.66 10.65 10.99
C TYR A 297 -38.07 9.37 11.60
N TYR A 298 -38.52 9.01 12.81
CA TYR A 298 -37.96 7.90 13.60
C TYR A 298 -37.96 6.52 12.92
N LEU A 299 -38.99 6.22 12.12
CA LEU A 299 -39.06 4.97 11.36
C LEU A 299 -37.98 4.92 10.27
N VAL A 300 -37.80 6.03 9.55
CA VAL A 300 -36.77 6.17 8.50
C VAL A 300 -35.37 6.06 9.11
N THR A 301 -35.11 6.71 10.25
CA THR A 301 -33.84 6.57 10.98
C THR A 301 -33.55 5.12 11.36
N THR A 302 -34.57 4.38 11.82
CA THR A 302 -34.39 2.97 12.22
C THR A 302 -34.08 2.08 11.02
N VAL A 303 -34.80 2.27 9.91
CA VAL A 303 -34.56 1.53 8.66
C VAL A 303 -33.16 1.84 8.11
N LEU A 304 -32.77 3.11 8.05
CA LEU A 304 -31.44 3.53 7.61
C LEU A 304 -30.34 2.93 8.49
N HIS A 305 -30.52 2.94 9.81
CA HIS A 305 -29.57 2.34 10.74
C HIS A 305 -29.38 0.84 10.49
N TYR A 306 -30.46 0.09 10.23
CA TYR A 306 -30.38 -1.34 9.91
C TYR A 306 -29.71 -1.60 8.56
N VAL A 307 -30.11 -0.86 7.53
CA VAL A 307 -29.52 -0.98 6.18
C VAL A 307 -28.03 -0.66 6.22
N PHE A 308 -27.63 0.45 6.84
CA PHE A 308 -26.21 0.83 6.93
C PHE A 308 -25.42 -0.14 7.81
N SER A 309 -25.98 -0.64 8.91
CA SER A 309 -25.27 -1.62 9.76
C SER A 309 -25.01 -2.95 9.04
N ILE A 310 -25.93 -3.40 8.18
CA ILE A 310 -25.79 -4.68 7.46
C ILE A 310 -24.88 -4.53 6.24
N PHE A 311 -25.06 -3.49 5.42
CA PHE A 311 -24.38 -3.37 4.12
C PHE A 311 -23.08 -2.57 4.14
N ILE A 312 -22.87 -1.70 5.14
CA ILE A 312 -21.70 -0.82 5.22
C ILE A 312 -20.88 -1.21 6.46
N PRO A 313 -19.84 -2.06 6.33
CA PRO A 313 -19.05 -2.57 7.47
C PRO A 313 -18.42 -1.51 8.37
N ILE A 314 -18.28 -0.31 7.81
CA ILE A 314 -17.64 0.86 8.41
C ILE A 314 -18.59 1.57 9.41
N TYR A 315 -19.92 1.43 9.25
CA TYR A 315 -20.92 2.15 10.03
C TYR A 315 -21.27 1.56 11.42
N PRO A 316 -21.32 0.24 11.66
CA PRO A 316 -21.86 -0.38 12.88
C PRO A 316 -21.34 0.20 14.20
N LEU A 317 -20.03 0.42 14.33
CA LEU A 317 -19.46 0.97 15.57
C LEU A 317 -19.97 2.39 15.84
N ILE A 318 -20.03 3.23 14.82
CA ILE A 318 -20.52 4.60 14.93
C ILE A 318 -22.00 4.59 15.30
N GLY A 319 -22.80 3.78 14.61
CA GLY A 319 -24.22 3.60 14.91
C GLY A 319 -24.46 3.10 16.34
N CYS A 320 -23.62 2.17 16.82
CA CYS A 320 -23.68 1.63 18.18
C CYS A 320 -23.36 2.72 19.23
N LEU A 321 -22.28 3.48 19.03
CA LEU A 321 -21.89 4.58 19.93
C LEU A 321 -22.96 5.67 20.00
N ILE A 322 -23.48 6.09 18.85
CA ILE A 322 -24.57 7.09 18.76
C ILE A 322 -25.83 6.58 19.48
N CYS A 323 -26.22 5.33 19.26
CA CYS A 323 -27.38 4.74 19.93
C CYS A 323 -27.16 4.65 21.46
N PHE A 324 -25.96 4.26 21.91
CA PHE A 324 -25.60 4.22 23.32
C PHE A 324 -25.73 5.61 23.98
N ILE A 325 -25.18 6.65 23.35
CA ILE A 325 -25.22 8.03 23.84
C ILE A 325 -26.68 8.54 23.89
N LYS A 326 -27.46 8.34 22.83
CA LYS A 326 -28.89 8.73 22.76
C LYS A 326 -29.72 8.05 23.85
N VAL A 327 -29.40 6.80 24.17
CA VAL A 327 -30.08 6.04 25.22
C VAL A 327 -29.65 6.51 26.62
N SER A 328 -28.39 6.91 26.80
CA SER A 328 -27.91 7.51 28.04
C SER A 328 -28.58 8.86 28.35
N TRP A 329 -29.13 9.56 27.34
CA TRP A 329 -29.83 10.83 27.54
C TRP A 329 -31.26 10.70 28.07
N LYS A 330 -31.94 9.59 27.75
CA LYS A 330 -33.33 9.33 28.15
C LYS A 330 -33.41 8.81 29.60
N GLY A 331 -32.91 9.61 30.55
CA GLY A 331 -33.02 9.32 31.97
C GLY A 331 -34.45 9.45 32.55
N LYS A 332 -35.37 10.16 31.89
CA LYS A 332 -36.75 10.37 32.38
C LYS A 332 -37.72 10.68 31.24
N ARG A 333 -38.34 9.67 30.64
CA ARG A 333 -39.66 9.76 29.98
C ARG A 333 -40.23 8.35 29.77
N LYS A 334 -40.81 7.80 30.84
CA LYS A 334 -41.87 6.79 30.72
C LYS A 334 -43.11 7.57 30.28
N ASN A 335 -43.43 7.57 28.99
CA ASN A 335 -44.80 7.67 28.49
C ASN A 335 -44.79 7.63 26.96
N GLY A 336 -45.48 6.64 26.40
CA GLY A 336 -45.92 6.60 25.00
C GLY A 336 -45.14 5.67 24.07
N GLY A 337 -45.69 4.48 23.83
CA GLY A 337 -45.68 3.78 22.53
C GLY A 337 -44.37 3.19 22.00
N TYR A 338 -44.22 1.86 22.16
CA TYR A 338 -43.49 0.91 21.31
C TYR A 338 -42.27 1.45 20.54
N TYR A 339 -41.06 1.34 21.08
CA TYR A 339 -39.82 1.05 20.34
C TYR A 339 -38.71 0.83 21.38
N ASP A 340 -38.31 -0.42 21.60
CA ASP A 340 -37.26 -0.74 22.58
C ASP A 340 -35.88 -0.37 21.98
N PRO A 341 -35.10 0.53 22.60
CA PRO A 341 -33.78 0.91 22.08
C PRO A 341 -32.78 -0.25 21.99
N TRP A 342 -33.09 -1.36 22.65
CA TRP A 342 -32.32 -2.60 22.64
C TRP A 342 -32.24 -3.24 21.25
N ASP A 343 -33.32 -3.24 20.48
CA ASP A 343 -33.35 -3.87 19.14
C ASP A 343 -32.34 -3.19 18.20
N ARG A 344 -32.15 -1.88 18.35
CA ARG A 344 -31.19 -1.10 17.54
C ARG A 344 -29.74 -1.43 17.89
N LEU A 345 -29.43 -1.56 19.18
CA LEU A 345 -28.10 -1.95 19.63
C LEU A 345 -27.76 -3.38 19.20
N LEU A 346 -28.71 -4.31 19.25
CA LEU A 346 -28.49 -5.71 18.88
C LEU A 346 -28.11 -5.88 17.40
N VAL A 347 -28.77 -5.16 16.49
CA VAL A 347 -28.43 -5.22 15.06
C VAL A 347 -26.99 -4.74 14.80
N ALA A 348 -26.59 -3.64 15.44
CA ALA A 348 -25.23 -3.11 15.33
C ALA A 348 -24.16 -4.05 15.93
N VAL A 349 -24.53 -4.89 16.90
CA VAL A 349 -23.64 -5.91 17.49
C VAL A 349 -23.55 -7.14 16.59
N ILE A 350 -24.66 -7.65 16.07
CA ILE A 350 -24.71 -8.92 15.31
C ILE A 350 -24.17 -8.74 13.88
N ALA A 351 -24.45 -7.60 13.24
CA ALA A 351 -24.10 -7.38 11.83
C ALA A 351 -22.60 -7.55 11.52
N PRO A 352 -21.65 -7.02 12.33
CA PRO A 352 -20.22 -7.25 12.12
C PRO A 352 -19.80 -8.72 12.10
N TYR A 353 -20.39 -9.57 12.95
CA TYR A 353 -20.06 -11.01 12.96
C TYR A 353 -20.54 -11.72 11.68
N LEU A 354 -21.73 -11.37 11.19
CA LEU A 354 -22.24 -11.90 9.92
C LEU A 354 -21.38 -11.42 8.75
N GLN A 355 -20.99 -10.15 8.75
CA GLN A 355 -20.08 -9.58 7.76
C GLN A 355 -18.74 -10.31 7.72
N CYS A 356 -18.14 -10.67 8.86
CA CYS A 356 -16.90 -11.44 8.89
C CYS A 356 -16.99 -12.76 8.11
N VAL A 357 -18.09 -13.50 8.26
CA VAL A 357 -18.30 -14.77 7.52
C VAL A 357 -18.35 -14.52 6.01
N VAL A 358 -19.08 -13.48 5.59
CA VAL A 358 -19.20 -13.08 4.19
C VAL A 358 -17.84 -12.64 3.63
N TRP A 359 -17.07 -11.83 4.35
CA TRP A 359 -15.77 -11.34 3.91
C TRP A 359 -14.72 -12.45 3.82
N LEU A 360 -14.71 -13.40 4.76
CA LEU A 360 -13.83 -14.57 4.66
C LEU A 360 -14.15 -15.44 3.44
N PHE A 361 -15.43 -15.65 3.14
CA PHE A 361 -15.85 -16.39 1.94
C PHE A 361 -15.45 -15.65 0.66
N LEU A 362 -15.69 -14.34 0.60
CA LEU A 362 -15.29 -13.53 -0.55
C LEU A 362 -13.77 -13.46 -0.69
N LEU A 363 -13.02 -13.39 0.41
CA LEU A 363 -11.55 -13.43 0.42
C LEU A 363 -11.04 -14.70 -0.24
N ARG A 364 -11.63 -15.83 0.11
CA ARG A 364 -11.35 -17.10 -0.53
C ARG A 364 -11.65 -17.07 -2.03
N CYS A 365 -12.80 -16.54 -2.44
CA CYS A 365 -13.18 -16.43 -3.85
C CYS A 365 -12.23 -15.52 -4.66
N PHE A 366 -11.85 -14.37 -4.10
CA PHE A 366 -10.93 -13.44 -4.74
C PHE A 366 -9.53 -14.04 -4.85
N GLU A 367 -9.04 -14.71 -3.81
CA GLU A 367 -7.74 -15.38 -3.84
C GLU A 367 -7.71 -16.49 -4.90
N LEU A 368 -8.77 -17.28 -5.02
CA LEU A 368 -8.89 -18.31 -6.05
C LEU A 368 -8.91 -17.75 -7.48
N LYS A 369 -9.50 -16.57 -7.68
CA LYS A 369 -9.61 -15.93 -9.00
C LYS A 369 -8.35 -15.15 -9.37
N ASN A 370 -7.77 -14.43 -8.42
CA ASN A 370 -6.72 -13.44 -8.66
C ASN A 370 -5.32 -13.92 -8.23
N GLY A 371 -5.24 -14.95 -7.39
CA GLY A 371 -4.03 -15.40 -6.70
C GLY A 371 -3.10 -16.31 -7.52
N GLY A 372 -3.50 -16.71 -8.74
CA GLY A 372 -2.71 -17.61 -9.59
C GLY A 372 -2.73 -19.07 -9.12
N ARG A 373 -1.91 -19.92 -9.73
CA ARG A 373 -1.74 -21.31 -9.28
C ARG A 373 -0.79 -21.33 -8.08
N THR A 374 -1.20 -22.02 -7.01
CA THR A 374 -0.31 -22.30 -5.88
C THR A 374 0.49 -23.56 -6.17
N VAL A 375 1.81 -23.52 -5.90
CA VAL A 375 2.68 -24.70 -6.04
C VAL A 375 2.36 -25.75 -4.98
N ARG A 376 1.89 -25.31 -3.80
CA ARG A 376 1.47 -26.17 -2.68
C ARG A 376 -0.05 -26.18 -2.54
N GLU A 377 -0.61 -27.34 -2.23
CA GLU A 377 -2.03 -27.45 -1.87
C GLU A 377 -2.25 -26.90 -0.47
N ASP A 378 -3.09 -25.86 -0.37
CA ASP A 378 -3.46 -25.25 0.90
C ASP A 378 -4.73 -25.93 1.45
N PRO A 379 -4.75 -26.35 2.73
CA PRO A 379 -5.92 -26.99 3.34
C PRO A 379 -7.17 -26.08 3.37
N PHE A 380 -7.01 -24.77 3.52
CA PHE A 380 -8.12 -23.80 3.63
C PHE A 380 -8.56 -23.26 2.27
N PHE A 381 -7.61 -23.02 1.36
CA PHE A 381 -7.87 -22.52 0.00
C PHE A 381 -7.96 -23.66 -1.03
N ARG A 382 -8.31 -24.87 -0.59
CA ARG A 382 -8.43 -26.04 -1.46
C ARG A 382 -9.42 -25.74 -2.59
N LYS A 383 -8.96 -25.90 -3.84
CA LYS A 383 -9.85 -26.04 -4.99
C LYS A 383 -10.61 -27.35 -4.79
N CYS A 384 -11.93 -27.32 -4.69
CA CYS A 384 -12.72 -28.50 -5.07
C CYS A 384 -12.36 -28.76 -6.54
N PHE A 385 -11.49 -29.75 -6.77
CA PHE A 385 -10.90 -30.01 -8.08
C PHE A 385 -11.99 -30.18 -9.13
N THR A 386 -12.18 -29.16 -9.98
CA THR A 386 -12.43 -29.44 -11.39
C THR A 386 -11.17 -30.15 -11.88
N LYS A 387 -11.33 -31.42 -12.24
CA LYS A 387 -10.33 -32.25 -12.92
C LYS A 387 -9.50 -31.37 -13.86
N ALA A 388 -8.17 -31.55 -13.86
CA ALA A 388 -7.31 -30.99 -14.89
C ALA A 388 -8.03 -31.20 -16.23
N LYS A 389 -8.51 -30.11 -16.85
CA LYS A 389 -9.15 -30.21 -18.16
C LYS A 389 -8.11 -30.91 -19.02
N SER A 390 -8.44 -32.11 -19.50
CA SER A 390 -7.64 -32.79 -20.52
C SER A 390 -7.58 -31.83 -21.70
N TRP A 391 -6.51 -31.05 -21.79
CA TRP A 391 -6.31 -30.18 -22.91
C TRP A 391 -6.13 -31.10 -24.11
N LYS A 392 -7.15 -31.12 -24.96
CA LYS A 392 -7.05 -31.73 -26.28
C LYS A 392 -5.86 -31.03 -26.93
N PHE A 393 -4.77 -31.76 -27.16
CA PHE A 393 -3.65 -31.27 -27.93
C PHE A 393 -4.20 -30.91 -29.31
N PRO A 394 -4.29 -29.62 -29.67
CA PRO A 394 -4.54 -29.28 -31.06
C PRO A 394 -3.37 -29.83 -31.86
N ASP A 395 -3.62 -30.43 -33.02
CA ASP A 395 -2.55 -30.80 -33.94
C ASP A 395 -1.74 -29.54 -34.24
N VAL A 396 -0.48 -29.53 -33.77
CA VAL A 396 0.43 -28.41 -34.00
C VAL A 396 0.60 -28.27 -35.51
N PRO A 397 0.36 -27.09 -36.12
CA PRO A 397 0.60 -26.91 -37.54
C PRO A 397 2.06 -27.27 -37.83
N ARG A 398 2.27 -28.24 -38.71
CA ARG A 398 3.61 -28.64 -39.15
C ARG A 398 4.16 -27.52 -40.02
N ASP A 399 5.12 -26.79 -39.49
CA ASP A 399 5.90 -25.87 -40.30
C ASP A 399 6.94 -26.68 -41.08
N GLU A 400 6.93 -26.58 -42.40
CA GLU A 400 7.89 -27.28 -43.27
C GLU A 400 9.31 -26.70 -43.14
N ASN A 401 9.43 -25.48 -42.60
CA ASN A 401 10.70 -24.78 -42.39
C ASN A 401 11.26 -24.91 -40.96
N GLU A 402 10.72 -25.83 -40.15
CA GLU A 402 11.19 -26.04 -38.78
C GLU A 402 12.59 -26.67 -38.75
N ASP A 403 13.47 -26.15 -37.90
CA ASP A 403 14.82 -26.69 -37.74
C ASP A 403 14.81 -28.13 -37.20
N GLU A 404 15.67 -28.99 -37.77
CA GLU A 404 15.74 -30.42 -37.39
C GLU A 404 16.02 -30.62 -35.89
N ASP A 405 16.77 -29.72 -35.24
CA ASP A 405 17.06 -29.85 -33.79
C ASP A 405 15.80 -29.53 -32.95
N VAL A 406 14.99 -28.57 -33.39
CA VAL A 406 13.72 -28.20 -32.73
C VAL A 406 12.70 -29.32 -32.91
N LYS A 407 12.63 -29.90 -34.11
CA LYS A 407 11.77 -31.04 -34.42
C LYS A 407 12.17 -32.27 -33.58
N ALA A 408 13.47 -32.55 -33.46
CA ALA A 408 13.99 -33.62 -32.61
C ALA A 408 13.63 -33.39 -31.12
N GLU A 409 13.77 -32.16 -30.61
CA GLU A 409 13.39 -31.83 -29.25
C GLU A 409 11.87 -31.99 -29.01
N ARG A 410 11.03 -31.58 -29.97
CA ARG A 410 9.57 -31.77 -29.88
C ARG A 410 9.20 -33.26 -29.84
N LEU A 411 9.82 -34.08 -30.69
CA LEU A 411 9.60 -35.53 -30.70
C LEU A 411 10.04 -36.16 -29.38
N ARG A 412 11.21 -35.76 -28.86
CA ARG A 412 11.71 -36.18 -27.55
C ARG A 412 10.72 -35.87 -26.42
N VAL A 413 10.12 -34.68 -26.41
CA VAL A 413 9.09 -34.30 -25.43
C VAL A 413 7.85 -35.21 -25.54
N GLN A 414 7.40 -35.51 -26.77
CA GLN A 414 6.25 -36.39 -27.00
C GLN A 414 6.53 -37.85 -26.59
N GLU A 415 7.73 -38.35 -26.83
CA GLU A 415 8.18 -39.67 -26.38
C GLU A 415 8.17 -39.79 -24.85
N ILE A 416 8.70 -38.78 -24.15
CA ILE A 416 8.72 -38.76 -22.67
C ILE A 416 7.29 -38.70 -22.10
N LEU A 417 6.39 -37.95 -22.73
CA LEU A 417 4.98 -37.89 -22.31
C LEU A 417 4.21 -39.19 -22.57
N SER A 418 4.51 -39.89 -23.67
CA SER A 418 3.83 -41.14 -24.03
C SER A 418 4.36 -42.35 -23.27
N SER A 419 5.63 -42.35 -22.85
CA SER A 419 6.27 -43.41 -22.07
C SER A 419 6.98 -42.88 -20.81
N PRO A 420 6.27 -42.70 -19.69
CA PRO A 420 6.86 -42.17 -18.44
C PRO A 420 7.79 -43.15 -17.70
N LYS A 421 8.20 -44.27 -18.32
CA LYS A 421 9.05 -45.32 -17.71
C LYS A 421 10.54 -45.22 -18.05
N SER A 422 10.99 -44.14 -18.70
CA SER A 422 12.41 -43.91 -18.99
C SER A 422 13.23 -43.58 -17.72
N GLU A 423 14.45 -44.13 -17.61
CA GLU A 423 15.34 -44.02 -16.43
C GLU A 423 15.79 -42.58 -16.09
N GLU A 424 15.72 -41.63 -17.03
CA GLU A 424 16.10 -40.22 -16.80
C GLU A 424 14.92 -39.26 -17.02
N MET A 425 14.13 -39.02 -15.97
CA MET A 425 13.12 -37.96 -15.99
C MET A 425 13.79 -36.57 -16.04
N PRO A 426 13.47 -35.72 -17.04
CA PRO A 426 14.00 -34.35 -17.10
C PRO A 426 13.47 -33.53 -15.92
N ALA A 427 14.23 -32.50 -15.54
CA ALA A 427 13.83 -31.62 -14.43
C ALA A 427 12.70 -30.66 -14.82
N ILE A 428 12.64 -30.27 -16.09
CA ILE A 428 11.59 -29.40 -16.65
C ILE A 428 11.17 -29.98 -18.00
N LEU A 429 9.87 -30.16 -18.18
CA LEU A 429 9.27 -30.61 -19.44
C LEU A 429 8.16 -29.65 -19.85
N VAL A 430 8.25 -29.15 -21.07
CA VAL A 430 7.31 -28.20 -21.66
C VAL A 430 6.81 -28.75 -22.97
N SER A 431 5.50 -28.89 -23.11
CA SER A 431 4.85 -29.47 -24.27
C SER A 431 3.86 -28.50 -24.89
N SER A 432 4.12 -28.10 -26.13
CA SER A 432 3.24 -27.31 -26.99
C SER A 432 2.61 -26.08 -26.30
N LEU A 433 3.40 -25.34 -25.51
CA LEU A 433 2.94 -24.16 -24.81
C LEU A 433 2.51 -23.06 -25.78
N HIS A 434 1.26 -22.61 -25.63
CA HIS A 434 0.67 -21.55 -26.44
C HIS A 434 0.04 -20.48 -25.56
N LYS A 435 0.27 -19.22 -25.91
CA LYS A 435 -0.30 -18.08 -25.19
C LYS A 435 -0.73 -16.99 -26.16
N GLU A 436 -2.01 -16.64 -26.04
CA GLU A 436 -2.62 -15.51 -26.71
C GLU A 436 -3.06 -14.49 -25.67
N PHE A 437 -2.76 -13.22 -25.93
CA PHE A 437 -3.33 -12.11 -25.21
C PHE A 437 -4.40 -11.45 -26.07
N ASP A 438 -5.58 -11.25 -25.49
CA ASP A 438 -6.61 -10.43 -26.09
C ASP A 438 -6.16 -8.97 -25.99
N GLU A 439 -5.84 -8.33 -27.12
CA GLU A 439 -5.51 -6.91 -27.13
C GLU A 439 -6.81 -6.07 -26.99
N ARG A 440 -6.68 -4.87 -26.41
CA ARG A 440 -7.79 -3.98 -26.10
C ARG A 440 -8.68 -3.76 -27.33
N LYS A 441 -10.00 -3.70 -27.10
CA LYS A 441 -10.97 -3.20 -28.08
C LYS A 441 -10.57 -1.78 -28.51
N GLU A 442 -10.13 -1.59 -29.75
CA GLU A 442 -10.34 -0.30 -30.39
C GLU A 442 -11.85 -0.05 -30.44
N PHE A 443 -12.27 1.05 -29.84
CA PHE A 443 -13.67 1.38 -29.54
C PHE A 443 -14.56 1.51 -30.79
N LEU A 444 -13.97 1.49 -31.99
CA LEU A 444 -14.65 1.83 -33.24
C LEU A 444 -14.90 0.65 -34.21
N LEU A 445 -14.15 -0.48 -34.12
CA LEU A 445 -14.28 -1.58 -35.11
C LEU A 445 -14.64 -2.97 -34.56
N GLY A 446 -14.73 -3.16 -33.24
CA GLY A 446 -15.22 -4.42 -32.66
C GLY A 446 -14.41 -5.69 -32.96
N ARG A 447 -13.34 -5.62 -33.78
CA ARG A 447 -12.43 -6.74 -34.05
C ARG A 447 -11.48 -6.90 -32.87
N LYS A 448 -11.51 -8.07 -32.25
CA LYS A 448 -10.51 -8.48 -31.26
C LYS A 448 -9.24 -8.86 -32.00
N ILE A 449 -8.23 -8.00 -31.99
CA ILE A 449 -6.89 -8.38 -32.40
C ILE A 449 -6.29 -9.19 -31.24
N LYS A 450 -5.84 -10.40 -31.54
CA LYS A 450 -5.18 -11.28 -30.57
C LYS A 450 -3.69 -11.24 -30.85
N LYS A 451 -2.90 -10.89 -29.85
CA LYS A 451 -1.44 -10.95 -29.93
C LYS A 451 -0.97 -12.30 -29.41
N VAL A 452 -0.40 -13.11 -30.30
CA VAL A 452 0.17 -14.41 -29.93
C VAL A 452 1.57 -14.17 -29.36
N ALA A 453 1.79 -14.49 -28.09
CA ALA A 453 3.07 -14.27 -27.42
C ALA A 453 3.99 -15.49 -27.47
N THR A 454 3.43 -16.69 -27.54
CA THR A 454 4.17 -17.96 -27.69
C THR A 454 3.34 -18.91 -28.53
N LYS A 455 3.95 -19.51 -29.55
CA LYS A 455 3.34 -20.41 -30.54
C LYS A 455 3.88 -21.84 -30.35
N HIS A 456 3.15 -22.67 -29.60
CA HIS A 456 3.42 -24.11 -29.39
C HIS A 456 4.87 -24.51 -29.04
N VAL A 457 5.51 -23.78 -28.13
CA VAL A 457 6.90 -24.06 -27.72
C VAL A 457 6.99 -25.39 -26.96
N SER A 458 7.91 -26.27 -27.37
CA SER A 458 8.20 -27.54 -26.70
C SER A 458 9.70 -27.61 -26.38
N LEU A 459 10.06 -27.89 -25.11
CA LEU A 459 11.45 -27.98 -24.66
C LEU A 459 11.59 -28.92 -23.48
N CYS A 460 12.77 -29.53 -23.32
CA CYS A 460 13.11 -30.32 -22.14
C CYS A 460 14.48 -29.91 -21.56
N VAL A 461 14.56 -29.85 -20.23
CA VAL A 461 15.80 -29.52 -19.50
C VAL A 461 16.19 -30.70 -18.63
N LYS A 462 17.40 -31.22 -18.83
CA LYS A 462 17.92 -32.34 -18.05
C LYS A 462 18.33 -31.90 -16.64
N LYS A 463 18.47 -32.87 -15.73
CA LYS A 463 19.07 -32.63 -14.42
C LYS A 463 20.55 -32.26 -14.61
N GLY A 464 21.01 -31.21 -13.93
CA GLY A 464 22.38 -30.72 -14.05
C GLY A 464 22.64 -29.80 -15.25
N GLU A 465 21.61 -29.46 -16.03
CA GLU A 465 21.74 -28.65 -17.24
C GLU A 465 21.27 -27.21 -16.99
N ILE A 466 22.02 -26.24 -17.52
CA ILE A 466 21.61 -24.84 -17.62
C ILE A 466 21.21 -24.54 -19.06
N LEU A 467 19.91 -24.31 -19.29
CA LEU A 467 19.36 -23.91 -20.57
C LEU A 467 19.24 -22.37 -20.66
N GLY A 468 19.94 -21.77 -21.62
CA GLY A 468 19.83 -20.36 -21.96
C GLY A 468 18.70 -20.08 -22.95
N LEU A 469 17.77 -19.21 -22.62
CA LEU A 469 16.74 -18.69 -23.52
C LEU A 469 17.16 -17.32 -24.07
N LEU A 470 17.55 -17.31 -25.34
CA LEU A 470 17.89 -16.09 -26.10
C LEU A 470 16.74 -15.72 -27.02
N GLY A 471 16.64 -14.45 -27.38
CA GLY A 471 15.54 -13.93 -28.20
C GLY A 471 15.53 -12.41 -28.14
N PRO A 472 15.14 -11.70 -29.22
CA PRO A 472 15.02 -10.25 -29.18
C PRO A 472 13.89 -9.83 -28.24
N ASN A 473 13.83 -8.54 -27.92
CA ASN A 473 12.74 -8.00 -27.11
C ASN A 473 11.40 -8.24 -27.83
N GLY A 474 10.40 -8.70 -27.09
CA GLY A 474 9.10 -9.07 -27.67
C GLY A 474 9.00 -10.51 -28.18
N ALA A 475 10.08 -11.29 -28.22
CA ALA A 475 10.05 -12.69 -28.68
C ALA A 475 9.21 -13.64 -27.80
N GLY A 476 8.85 -13.24 -26.57
CA GLY A 476 8.03 -14.05 -25.65
C GLY A 476 8.78 -14.71 -24.49
N LYS A 477 10.07 -14.43 -24.30
CA LYS A 477 10.94 -14.98 -23.23
C LYS A 477 10.34 -14.88 -21.82
N SER A 478 10.05 -13.66 -21.36
CA SER A 478 9.49 -13.43 -20.03
C SER A 478 8.07 -13.99 -19.91
N THR A 479 7.30 -14.05 -21.02
CA THR A 479 5.97 -14.69 -21.02
C THR A 479 6.11 -16.20 -20.78
N LEU A 480 7.09 -16.85 -21.41
CA LEU A 480 7.39 -18.26 -21.19
C LEU A 480 7.78 -18.52 -19.73
N ILE A 481 8.70 -17.73 -19.17
CA ILE A 481 9.07 -17.85 -17.74
C ILE A 481 7.86 -17.63 -16.83
N ASN A 482 7.03 -16.62 -17.08
CA ASN A 482 5.86 -16.34 -16.24
C ASN A 482 4.80 -17.46 -16.32
N MET A 483 4.70 -18.17 -17.45
CA MET A 483 3.88 -19.38 -17.57
C MET A 483 4.49 -20.57 -16.81
N LEU A 484 5.81 -20.73 -16.88
CA LEU A 484 6.56 -21.75 -16.14
C LEU A 484 6.41 -21.56 -14.62
N VAL A 485 6.47 -20.32 -14.15
CA VAL A 485 6.27 -19.93 -12.75
C VAL A 485 4.80 -20.06 -12.30
N GLY A 486 3.85 -20.01 -13.23
CA GLY A 486 2.41 -20.05 -12.94
C GLY A 486 1.77 -18.70 -12.62
N GLU A 487 2.46 -17.58 -12.89
CA GLU A 487 1.89 -16.22 -12.81
C GLU A 487 0.88 -15.98 -13.95
N ILE A 488 1.13 -16.56 -15.13
CA ILE A 488 0.25 -16.48 -16.30
C ILE A 488 -0.27 -17.88 -16.63
N GLU A 489 -1.59 -18.06 -16.72
CA GLU A 489 -2.15 -19.34 -17.18
C GLU A 489 -1.94 -19.51 -18.69
N PRO A 490 -1.37 -20.64 -19.16
CA PRO A 490 -1.22 -20.89 -20.59
C PRO A 490 -2.59 -21.07 -21.28
N THR A 491 -2.68 -20.70 -22.56
CA THR A 491 -3.90 -20.88 -23.37
C THR A 491 -4.04 -22.34 -23.80
N SER A 492 -2.94 -23.00 -24.13
CA SER A 492 -2.85 -24.46 -24.31
C SER A 492 -1.41 -24.97 -24.04
N GLY A 493 -1.23 -26.29 -23.98
CA GLY A 493 0.07 -26.95 -23.74
C GLY A 493 0.31 -27.34 -22.28
N GLN A 494 1.26 -28.22 -21.98
CA GLN A 494 1.48 -28.72 -20.61
C GLN A 494 2.87 -28.35 -20.11
N VAL A 495 2.99 -28.07 -18.81
CA VAL A 495 4.26 -27.87 -18.11
C VAL A 495 4.34 -28.86 -16.97
N LEU A 496 5.45 -29.59 -16.88
CA LEU A 496 5.81 -30.46 -15.77
C LEU A 496 7.16 -30.01 -15.22
N MET A 497 7.25 -29.85 -13.90
CA MET A 497 8.48 -29.44 -13.21
C MET A 497 8.77 -30.37 -12.04
N GLY A 498 10.05 -30.74 -11.90
CA GLY A 498 10.53 -31.69 -10.89
C GLY A 498 10.06 -33.12 -11.16
N ASP A 499 10.42 -34.05 -10.25
CA ASP A 499 9.97 -35.46 -10.34
C ASP A 499 8.50 -35.63 -9.92
N CYS A 500 7.60 -34.75 -10.35
CA CYS A 500 6.17 -34.93 -10.14
C CYS A 500 5.70 -36.09 -11.01
N SER A 501 5.63 -37.26 -10.36
CA SER A 501 5.04 -38.49 -10.86
C SER A 501 3.62 -38.26 -11.37
N PHE A 502 3.29 -38.89 -12.49
CA PHE A 502 1.93 -39.13 -12.94
C PHE A 502 1.20 -40.02 -11.91
N GLY A 503 0.63 -39.46 -10.84
CA GLY A 503 -0.18 -40.23 -9.89
C GLY A 503 -0.52 -39.50 -8.58
N PRO A 504 -1.68 -39.78 -7.95
CA PRO A 504 -2.13 -39.15 -6.71
C PRO A 504 -1.64 -39.92 -5.47
N SER A 505 -0.36 -40.32 -5.43
CA SER A 505 0.14 -41.15 -4.33
C SER A 505 1.67 -41.16 -4.23
N SER A 506 2.23 -40.14 -3.60
CA SER A 506 3.52 -40.26 -2.91
C SER A 506 3.63 -39.14 -1.88
N GLU A 507 3.26 -39.46 -0.64
CA GLU A 507 3.35 -38.64 0.58
C GLU A 507 4.80 -38.42 1.04
N ASP A 508 5.76 -38.25 0.13
CA ASP A 508 7.12 -37.88 0.52
C ASP A 508 7.30 -36.36 0.44
N ASP A 509 7.08 -35.75 1.61
CA ASP A 509 7.05 -34.34 1.99
C ASP A 509 8.38 -33.57 1.75
N SER A 510 9.19 -33.96 0.76
CA SER A 510 10.32 -33.13 0.32
C SER A 510 9.80 -32.00 -0.57
N VAL A 511 9.37 -30.91 0.06
CA VAL A 511 8.85 -29.69 -0.58
C VAL A 511 9.85 -29.22 -1.66
N LYS A 512 9.56 -29.49 -2.94
CA LYS A 512 10.43 -29.10 -4.06
C LYS A 512 10.23 -27.62 -4.36
N PHE A 513 11.03 -26.77 -3.73
CA PHE A 513 11.01 -25.33 -3.98
C PHE A 513 11.62 -25.00 -5.35
N VAL A 514 10.95 -24.14 -6.11
CA VAL A 514 11.48 -23.54 -7.34
C VAL A 514 12.14 -22.22 -6.98
N GLY A 515 13.40 -22.04 -7.37
CA GLY A 515 14.05 -20.74 -7.28
C GLY A 515 13.58 -19.85 -8.42
N TYR A 516 13.12 -18.62 -8.14
CA TYR A 516 12.74 -17.67 -9.18
C TYR A 516 13.39 -16.30 -8.96
N CYS A 517 14.09 -15.81 -9.97
CA CYS A 517 14.58 -14.44 -10.06
C CYS A 517 13.79 -13.70 -11.14
N PRO A 518 12.80 -12.85 -10.78
CA PRO A 518 12.01 -12.09 -11.73
C PRO A 518 12.82 -10.97 -12.40
N GLN A 519 12.36 -10.42 -13.54
CA GLN A 519 13.00 -9.28 -14.20
C GLN A 519 12.99 -8.00 -13.34
N THR A 520 11.86 -7.70 -12.70
CA THR A 520 11.75 -6.61 -11.71
C THR A 520 12.31 -7.04 -10.36
N ASN A 521 12.74 -6.10 -9.51
CA ASN A 521 13.26 -6.43 -8.17
C ASN A 521 12.15 -6.33 -7.09
N PRO A 522 11.48 -7.44 -6.71
CA PRO A 522 10.40 -7.49 -5.71
C PRO A 522 10.90 -7.39 -4.25
N LEU A 523 11.50 -6.26 -3.90
CA LEU A 523 12.11 -6.06 -2.58
C LEU A 523 11.32 -5.06 -1.74
N TRP A 524 11.22 -5.30 -0.44
CA TRP A 524 10.60 -4.36 0.50
C TRP A 524 11.55 -3.20 0.81
N PRO A 525 11.14 -1.94 0.59
CA PRO A 525 12.03 -0.77 0.66
C PRO A 525 12.64 -0.54 2.05
N ASP A 526 11.85 -0.80 3.09
CA ASP A 526 12.19 -0.44 4.47
C ASP A 526 12.93 -1.55 5.24
N ILE A 527 13.02 -2.75 4.65
CA ILE A 527 13.66 -3.92 5.24
C ILE A 527 15.14 -3.99 4.83
N THR A 528 16.00 -4.45 5.73
CA THR A 528 17.44 -4.67 5.51
C THR A 528 17.72 -5.93 4.71
N LEU A 529 18.94 -6.06 4.18
CA LEU A 529 19.32 -7.25 3.39
C LEU A 529 19.33 -8.51 4.23
N GLN A 530 19.82 -8.41 5.46
CA GLN A 530 19.81 -9.53 6.39
C GLN A 530 18.39 -9.99 6.68
N GLU A 531 17.47 -9.08 7.00
CA GLU A 531 16.06 -9.42 7.28
C GLU A 531 15.38 -10.07 6.06
N HIS A 532 15.69 -9.64 4.82
CA HIS A 532 15.18 -10.34 3.63
C HIS A 532 15.62 -11.81 3.60
N PHE A 533 16.89 -12.10 3.87
CA PHE A 533 17.36 -13.49 3.91
C PHE A 533 16.73 -14.29 5.05
N GLU A 534 16.52 -13.68 6.21
CA GLU A 534 15.89 -14.32 7.36
C GLU A 534 14.41 -14.65 7.08
N ILE A 535 13.65 -13.72 6.48
CA ILE A 535 12.26 -13.94 6.06
C ILE A 535 12.16 -15.07 5.04
N TYR A 536 12.94 -15.01 3.96
CA TYR A 536 12.91 -16.05 2.92
C TYR A 536 13.45 -17.40 3.41
N GLY A 537 14.41 -17.40 4.34
CA GLY A 537 14.93 -18.61 4.98
C GLY A 537 13.88 -19.28 5.85
N ALA A 538 13.14 -18.51 6.64
CA ALA A 538 12.05 -19.01 7.47
C ALA A 538 10.90 -19.61 6.62
N ILE A 539 10.54 -18.97 5.50
CA ILE A 539 9.51 -19.47 4.58
C ILE A 539 9.91 -20.80 3.95
N LYS A 540 11.21 -20.95 3.62
CA LYS A 540 11.78 -22.19 3.10
C LYS A 540 12.03 -23.26 4.17
N GLY A 541 11.66 -23.00 5.43
CA GLY A 541 11.77 -23.96 6.54
C GLY A 541 13.19 -24.18 7.06
N MET A 542 14.11 -23.24 6.80
CA MET A 542 15.50 -23.35 7.26
C MET A 542 15.62 -22.99 8.75
N SER A 543 16.52 -23.65 9.48
CA SER A 543 16.81 -23.29 10.87
C SER A 543 17.56 -21.96 10.95
N GLN A 544 17.42 -21.23 12.07
CA GLN A 544 18.08 -19.93 12.23
C GLN A 544 19.63 -20.03 12.15
N SER A 545 20.22 -21.14 12.58
CA SER A 545 21.66 -21.39 12.45
C SER A 545 22.07 -21.56 11.00
N ASP A 546 21.32 -22.36 10.24
CA ASP A 546 21.62 -22.64 8.83
C ASP A 546 21.47 -21.37 7.99
N VAL A 547 20.44 -20.57 8.27
CA VAL A 547 20.22 -19.29 7.60
C VAL A 547 21.43 -18.37 7.79
N LYS A 548 21.96 -18.23 9.00
CA LYS A 548 23.14 -17.38 9.27
C LYS A 548 24.38 -17.86 8.52
N GLU A 549 24.61 -19.17 8.48
CA GLU A 549 25.73 -19.73 7.71
C GLU A 549 25.57 -19.51 6.21
N VAL A 550 24.38 -19.77 5.67
CA VAL A 550 24.09 -19.60 4.25
C VAL A 550 24.18 -18.13 3.85
N ILE A 551 23.70 -17.20 4.67
CA ILE A 551 23.89 -15.76 4.47
C ILE A 551 25.37 -15.42 4.41
N LYS A 552 26.21 -15.94 5.32
CA LYS A 552 27.65 -15.68 5.31
C LYS A 552 28.31 -16.19 4.02
N ARG A 553 27.93 -17.38 3.54
CA ARG A 553 28.44 -17.97 2.29
C ARG A 553 27.99 -17.16 1.07
N ILE A 554 26.71 -16.86 0.95
CA ILE A 554 26.14 -16.06 -0.15
C ILE A 554 26.74 -14.65 -0.17
N ALA A 555 26.85 -14.00 1.00
CA ALA A 555 27.42 -12.67 1.11
C ALA A 555 28.90 -12.63 0.69
N SER A 556 29.64 -13.71 0.94
CA SER A 556 31.02 -13.85 0.44
C SER A 556 31.11 -14.12 -1.06
N ALA A 557 30.16 -14.87 -1.64
CA ALA A 557 30.17 -15.21 -3.06
C ALA A 557 29.76 -14.04 -3.96
N LEU A 558 28.83 -13.19 -3.51
CA LEU A 558 28.27 -12.07 -4.28
C LEU A 558 28.80 -10.69 -3.88
N ASP A 559 29.73 -10.66 -2.92
CA ASP A 559 30.32 -9.43 -2.37
C ASP A 559 29.26 -8.48 -1.78
N LEU A 560 28.48 -8.99 -0.82
CA LEU A 560 27.37 -8.28 -0.17
C LEU A 560 27.62 -7.92 1.30
N LYS A 561 28.78 -8.31 1.87
CA LYS A 561 29.07 -8.22 3.31
C LYS A 561 28.86 -6.81 3.87
N ASP A 562 29.36 -5.78 3.17
CA ASP A 562 29.31 -4.38 3.61
C ASP A 562 27.93 -3.73 3.48
N HIS A 563 26.96 -4.45 2.90
CA HIS A 563 25.63 -3.95 2.61
C HIS A 563 24.52 -4.69 3.36
N LEU A 564 24.84 -5.72 4.16
CA LEU A 564 23.83 -6.55 4.86
C LEU A 564 22.91 -5.74 5.79
N GLN A 565 23.44 -4.71 6.47
CA GLN A 565 22.67 -3.85 7.38
C GLN A 565 22.01 -2.64 6.69
N LYS A 566 22.21 -2.47 5.38
CA LYS A 566 21.60 -1.34 4.65
C LYS A 566 20.18 -1.72 4.23
N THR A 567 19.26 -0.78 4.35
CA THR A 567 17.88 -0.93 3.84
C THR A 567 17.89 -0.95 2.31
N THR A 568 16.99 -1.72 1.70
CA THR A 568 16.97 -1.85 0.23
C THR A 568 16.70 -0.52 -0.47
N LYS A 569 15.95 0.41 0.15
CA LYS A 569 15.76 1.77 -0.36
C LYS A 569 17.06 2.52 -0.65
N LYS A 570 18.10 2.27 0.16
CA LYS A 570 19.44 2.92 0.03
C LYS A 570 20.38 2.20 -0.94
N LEU A 571 19.96 1.08 -1.54
CA LEU A 571 20.81 0.31 -2.45
C LEU A 571 20.67 0.73 -3.91
N GLY A 572 21.80 0.69 -4.62
CA GLY A 572 21.85 0.79 -6.08
C GLY A 572 21.15 -0.38 -6.78
N VAL A 573 20.78 -0.17 -8.05
CA VAL A 573 19.98 -1.12 -8.85
C VAL A 573 20.70 -2.47 -9.02
N GLY A 574 21.98 -2.48 -9.36
CA GLY A 574 22.76 -3.71 -9.52
C GLY A 574 22.88 -4.53 -8.22
N LEU A 575 22.92 -3.85 -7.07
CA LEU A 575 22.98 -4.52 -5.77
C LEU A 575 21.64 -5.12 -5.35
N LYS A 576 20.53 -4.44 -5.67
CA LYS A 576 19.17 -4.99 -5.55
C LYS A 576 19.00 -6.24 -6.42
N ARG A 577 19.56 -6.22 -7.63
CA ARG A 577 19.58 -7.38 -8.54
C ARG A 577 20.35 -8.56 -7.94
N LYS A 578 21.53 -8.31 -7.35
CA LYS A 578 22.31 -9.34 -6.64
C LYS A 578 21.52 -9.96 -5.50
N LEU A 579 20.79 -9.15 -4.73
CA LEU A 579 19.92 -9.65 -3.67
C LEU A 579 18.80 -10.53 -4.22
N CYS A 580 18.11 -10.12 -5.28
CA CYS A 580 17.05 -10.93 -5.90
C CYS A 580 17.59 -12.28 -6.39
N PHE A 581 18.76 -12.28 -7.03
CA PHE A 581 19.45 -13.51 -7.42
C PHE A 581 19.79 -14.38 -6.20
N ALA A 582 20.33 -13.79 -5.14
CA ALA A 582 20.66 -14.50 -3.90
C ALA A 582 19.43 -15.16 -3.23
N LEU A 583 18.29 -14.46 -3.18
CA LEU A 583 17.03 -14.97 -2.64
C LEU A 583 16.49 -16.15 -3.48
N SER A 584 16.68 -16.10 -4.80
CA SER A 584 16.29 -17.20 -5.69
C SER A 584 17.08 -18.48 -5.42
N MET A 585 18.38 -18.35 -5.07
CA MET A 585 19.27 -19.49 -4.78
C MET A 585 19.20 -19.99 -3.33
N LEU A 586 18.52 -19.27 -2.44
CA LEU A 586 18.35 -19.65 -1.04
C LEU A 586 17.60 -20.98 -0.91
N GLY A 587 17.94 -21.82 0.07
CA GLY A 587 17.25 -23.09 0.32
C GLY A 587 17.51 -24.20 -0.71
N ASN A 588 18.54 -24.07 -1.55
CA ASN A 588 18.99 -25.13 -2.47
C ASN A 588 17.88 -25.68 -3.40
N PRO A 589 17.28 -24.85 -4.26
CA PRO A 589 16.21 -25.30 -5.16
C PRO A 589 16.74 -26.28 -6.23
N ARG A 590 15.94 -27.31 -6.56
CA ARG A 590 16.24 -28.27 -7.64
C ARG A 590 16.09 -27.66 -9.03
N VAL A 591 15.13 -26.75 -9.18
CA VAL A 591 14.85 -26.02 -10.42
C VAL A 591 14.95 -24.53 -10.15
N THR A 592 15.73 -23.82 -10.95
CA THR A 592 15.87 -22.36 -10.84
C THR A 592 15.55 -21.67 -12.15
N LEU A 593 14.66 -20.68 -12.11
CA LEU A 593 14.27 -19.84 -13.22
C LEU A 593 14.84 -18.44 -13.01
N LEU A 594 15.68 -17.99 -13.93
CA LEU A 594 16.38 -16.71 -13.85
C LEU A 594 15.95 -15.83 -15.03
N ASP A 595 15.14 -14.81 -14.77
CA ASP A 595 14.69 -13.87 -15.79
C ASP A 595 15.61 -12.66 -15.86
N GLU A 596 16.60 -12.65 -16.76
CA GLU A 596 17.58 -11.57 -16.95
C GLU A 596 18.37 -11.16 -15.67
N PRO A 597 19.06 -12.08 -14.99
CA PRO A 597 19.65 -11.83 -13.66
C PRO A 597 20.82 -10.84 -13.66
N SER A 598 21.51 -10.61 -14.79
CA SER A 598 22.72 -9.78 -14.88
C SER A 598 22.46 -8.31 -15.23
N THR A 599 21.19 -7.94 -15.42
CA THR A 599 20.79 -6.61 -15.89
C THR A 599 21.07 -5.52 -14.88
N GLY A 600 21.66 -4.41 -15.35
CA GLY A 600 22.02 -3.26 -14.51
C GLY A 600 23.16 -3.53 -13.51
N MET A 601 23.94 -4.60 -13.70
CA MET A 601 25.15 -4.89 -12.92
C MET A 601 26.43 -4.46 -13.65
N ASP A 602 27.43 -4.05 -12.88
CA ASP A 602 28.78 -3.76 -13.37
C ASP A 602 29.45 -5.04 -13.93
N PRO A 603 30.39 -4.94 -14.89
CA PRO A 603 31.05 -6.11 -15.49
C PRO A 603 31.68 -7.06 -14.45
N LYS A 604 32.37 -6.50 -13.44
CA LYS A 604 32.93 -7.28 -12.33
C LYS A 604 31.84 -8.00 -11.53
N ALA A 605 30.69 -7.38 -11.32
CA ALA A 605 29.55 -7.99 -10.62
C ALA A 605 28.92 -9.12 -11.44
N LYS A 606 28.78 -8.96 -12.76
CA LYS A 606 28.30 -10.02 -13.68
C LYS A 606 29.18 -11.26 -13.59
N GLN A 607 30.51 -11.10 -13.68
CA GLN A 607 31.44 -12.22 -13.59
C GLN A 607 31.37 -12.97 -12.24
N HIS A 608 31.20 -12.25 -11.13
CA HIS A 608 30.99 -12.89 -9.82
C HIS A 608 29.69 -13.70 -9.79
N MET A 609 28.62 -13.16 -10.36
CA MET A 609 27.34 -13.85 -10.45
C MET A 609 27.46 -15.10 -11.33
N TRP A 610 28.12 -15.04 -12.49
CA TRP A 610 28.35 -16.19 -13.37
C TRP A 610 29.15 -17.29 -12.67
N ARG A 611 30.18 -16.92 -11.91
CA ARG A 611 30.95 -17.85 -11.06
C ARG A 611 30.07 -18.47 -9.98
N ALA A 612 29.20 -17.69 -9.35
CA ALA A 612 28.26 -18.18 -8.35
C ALA A 612 27.22 -19.15 -8.95
N ILE A 613 26.70 -18.87 -10.15
CA ILE A 613 25.82 -19.78 -10.89
C ILE A 613 26.57 -21.09 -11.17
N ARG A 614 27.72 -21.06 -11.83
CA ARG A 614 28.48 -22.29 -12.13
C ARG A 614 28.85 -23.09 -10.88
N ALA A 615 29.22 -22.43 -9.79
CA ALA A 615 29.47 -23.09 -8.51
C ALA A 615 28.21 -23.75 -7.92
N ALA A 616 27.04 -23.11 -8.06
CA ALA A 616 25.76 -23.62 -7.57
C ALA A 616 25.28 -24.86 -8.36
N PHE A 617 25.58 -24.96 -9.66
CA PHE A 617 25.13 -26.07 -10.53
C PHE A 617 26.17 -27.20 -10.71
N LYS A 618 27.38 -27.05 -10.14
CA LYS A 618 28.49 -28.01 -10.27
C LYS A 618 28.13 -29.45 -9.85
N ASN A 619 27.22 -29.61 -8.89
CA ASN A 619 26.84 -30.91 -8.35
C ASN A 619 25.91 -31.72 -9.28
N LYS A 620 25.52 -31.19 -10.46
CA LYS A 620 24.65 -31.84 -11.47
C LYS A 620 23.26 -32.30 -10.99
N GLU A 621 22.86 -31.97 -9.78
CA GLU A 621 21.52 -32.29 -9.24
C GLU A 621 20.45 -31.24 -9.58
N ARG A 622 20.87 -30.05 -10.02
CA ARG A 622 20.01 -28.88 -10.24
C ARG A 622 19.86 -28.57 -11.72
N ALA A 623 18.69 -28.08 -12.12
CA ALA A 623 18.46 -27.57 -13.48
C ALA A 623 18.12 -26.09 -13.44
N ALA A 624 18.53 -25.34 -14.46
CA ALA A 624 18.17 -23.94 -14.58
C ALA A 624 17.73 -23.53 -15.97
N ILE A 625 16.80 -22.58 -16.01
CA ILE A 625 16.48 -21.82 -17.22
C ILE A 625 16.90 -20.37 -16.98
N LEU A 626 17.75 -19.85 -17.85
CA LEU A 626 18.27 -18.50 -17.81
C LEU A 626 17.81 -17.74 -19.05
N THR A 627 16.96 -16.72 -18.92
CA THR A 627 16.78 -15.77 -20.02
C THR A 627 17.84 -14.68 -19.93
N THR A 628 18.42 -14.36 -21.07
CA THR A 628 19.34 -13.23 -21.17
C THR A 628 19.25 -12.60 -22.55
N HIS A 629 19.69 -11.36 -22.65
CA HIS A 629 19.99 -10.70 -23.92
C HIS A 629 21.49 -10.51 -24.12
N TYR A 630 22.31 -10.90 -23.14
CA TYR A 630 23.77 -10.86 -23.25
C TYR A 630 24.28 -12.22 -23.73
N MET A 631 24.83 -12.27 -24.93
CA MET A 631 25.31 -13.52 -25.51
C MET A 631 26.56 -14.04 -24.80
N GLU A 632 27.42 -13.15 -24.29
CA GLU A 632 28.54 -13.50 -23.43
C GLU A 632 28.10 -14.27 -22.17
N GLU A 633 26.95 -13.90 -21.59
CA GLU A 633 26.39 -14.59 -20.42
C GLU A 633 25.93 -16.01 -20.79
N ALA A 634 25.28 -16.16 -21.94
CA ALA A 634 24.86 -17.46 -22.43
C ALA A 634 26.07 -18.37 -22.77
N ASP A 635 27.11 -17.82 -23.42
CA ASP A 635 28.34 -18.55 -23.76
C ASP A 635 29.14 -18.93 -22.49
N ALA A 636 29.14 -18.07 -21.48
CA ALA A 636 29.87 -18.33 -20.24
C ALA A 636 29.15 -19.30 -19.30
N VAL A 637 27.81 -19.28 -19.23
CA VAL A 637 27.06 -19.94 -18.15
C VAL A 637 26.23 -21.14 -18.63
N CYS A 638 25.69 -21.10 -19.84
CA CYS A 638 24.72 -22.10 -20.31
C CYS A 638 25.39 -23.30 -20.99
N ASP A 639 24.86 -24.50 -20.76
CA ASP A 639 25.29 -25.72 -21.44
C ASP A 639 24.63 -25.86 -22.82
N ARG A 640 23.34 -25.51 -22.89
CA ARG A 640 22.52 -25.45 -24.09
C ARG A 640 21.85 -24.08 -24.20
N VAL A 641 21.61 -23.66 -25.44
CA VAL A 641 20.95 -22.40 -25.76
C VAL A 641 19.80 -22.68 -26.71
N ALA A 642 18.66 -22.05 -26.43
CA ALA A 642 17.44 -22.06 -27.21
C ALA A 642 17.14 -20.63 -27.66
N ILE A 643 17.02 -20.40 -28.97
CA ILE A 643 16.73 -19.08 -29.55
C ILE A 643 15.25 -19.00 -29.91
N LEU A 644 14.56 -18.04 -29.31
CA LEU A 644 13.14 -17.75 -29.50
C LEU A 644 12.98 -16.51 -30.41
N VAL A 645 12.17 -16.63 -31.46
CA VAL A 645 11.88 -15.56 -32.43
C VAL A 645 10.37 -15.55 -32.68
N SER A 646 9.72 -14.38 -32.60
CA SER A 646 8.26 -14.24 -32.82
C SER A 646 7.37 -15.25 -32.06
N GLY A 647 7.78 -15.63 -30.84
CA GLY A 647 7.06 -16.60 -29.99
C GLY A 647 7.30 -18.07 -30.34
N GLN A 648 8.17 -18.40 -31.29
CA GLN A 648 8.52 -19.77 -31.70
C GLN A 648 9.97 -20.09 -31.35
N LEU A 649 10.23 -21.36 -31.02
CA LEU A 649 11.58 -21.87 -30.86
C LEU A 649 12.18 -22.11 -32.24
N ARG A 650 13.20 -21.33 -32.64
CA ARG A 650 13.82 -21.44 -33.97
C ARG A 650 14.99 -22.41 -34.01
N CYS A 651 15.81 -22.41 -32.97
CA CYS A 651 16.90 -23.37 -32.85
C CYS A 651 17.22 -23.69 -31.38
N ILE A 652 17.77 -24.88 -31.16
CA ILE A 652 18.17 -25.36 -29.84
C ILE A 652 19.42 -26.23 -29.96
N GLY A 653 20.42 -26.01 -29.11
CA GLY A 653 21.66 -26.78 -29.17
C GLY A 653 22.74 -26.27 -28.22
N THR A 654 23.91 -26.89 -28.24
CA THR A 654 25.08 -26.33 -27.54
C THR A 654 25.56 -25.08 -28.28
N VAL A 655 26.24 -24.17 -27.58
CA VAL A 655 26.73 -22.92 -28.19
C VAL A 655 27.65 -23.22 -29.38
N GLN A 656 28.50 -24.24 -29.28
CA GLN A 656 29.38 -24.66 -30.37
C GLN A 656 28.61 -25.24 -31.56
N HIS A 657 27.53 -26.00 -31.32
CA HIS A 657 26.66 -26.53 -32.37
C HIS A 657 25.92 -25.42 -33.11
N LEU A 658 25.39 -24.43 -32.39
CA LEU A 658 24.73 -23.28 -33.02
C LEU A 658 25.72 -22.44 -33.84
N LYS A 659 26.93 -22.20 -33.32
CA LYS A 659 28.02 -21.50 -34.03
C LYS A 659 28.48 -22.27 -35.28
N SER A 660 28.45 -23.60 -35.28
CA SER A 660 28.91 -24.41 -36.42
C SER A 660 27.85 -24.59 -37.50
N LYS A 661 26.56 -24.65 -37.11
CA LYS A 661 25.39 -24.83 -37.99
C LYS A 661 24.94 -23.52 -38.64
N PHE A 662 24.77 -22.46 -37.84
CA PHE A 662 24.27 -21.17 -38.31
C PHE A 662 25.39 -20.15 -38.56
N GLY A 663 26.60 -20.37 -38.05
CA GLY A 663 27.74 -19.50 -38.34
C GLY A 663 28.17 -19.63 -39.80
N ARG A 664 27.78 -18.65 -40.63
CA ARG A 664 28.16 -18.55 -42.05
C ARG A 664 29.61 -18.10 -42.26
N GLY A 665 30.56 -18.75 -41.58
CA GLY A 665 31.99 -18.58 -41.79
C GLY A 665 32.79 -17.95 -40.65
N TYR A 666 33.93 -17.37 -41.01
CA TYR A 666 34.92 -16.79 -40.12
C TYR A 666 34.99 -15.26 -40.29
N PHE A 667 35.42 -14.58 -39.24
CA PHE A 667 35.70 -13.16 -39.25
C PHE A 667 37.20 -12.94 -39.13
N LEU A 668 37.72 -12.19 -40.10
CA LEU A 668 39.10 -11.71 -40.12
C LEU A 668 39.10 -10.23 -39.83
N GLU A 669 39.72 -9.84 -38.72
CA GLU A 669 39.96 -8.46 -38.35
C GLU A 669 41.46 -8.20 -38.40
N MET A 670 41.88 -7.11 -39.02
CA MET A 670 43.28 -6.74 -39.18
C MET A 670 43.48 -5.29 -38.80
N LYS A 671 44.44 -5.04 -37.92
CA LYS A 671 44.83 -3.70 -37.48
C LYS A 671 46.12 -3.28 -38.20
N LEU A 672 46.05 -2.17 -38.93
CA LEU A 672 47.17 -1.59 -39.64
C LEU A 672 47.97 -0.65 -38.73
N LYS A 673 49.30 -0.66 -38.85
CA LYS A 673 50.20 0.19 -38.03
C LYS A 673 50.04 1.69 -38.31
N GLU A 674 49.66 2.05 -39.54
CA GLU A 674 49.43 3.41 -39.99
C GLU A 674 48.11 3.49 -40.77
N THR A 675 47.53 4.69 -40.89
CA THR A 675 46.39 4.93 -41.80
C THR A 675 46.85 4.70 -43.23
N ALA A 676 46.61 3.50 -43.74
CA ALA A 676 47.08 3.09 -45.06
C ALA A 676 46.45 3.94 -46.17
N ASP A 677 47.27 4.30 -47.16
CA ASP A 677 46.80 4.91 -48.39
C ASP A 677 45.76 4.01 -49.08
N VAL A 678 44.78 4.62 -49.76
CA VAL A 678 43.67 3.90 -50.43
C VAL A 678 44.20 2.78 -51.34
N GLN A 679 45.35 2.99 -51.98
CA GLN A 679 46.00 2.01 -52.86
C GLN A 679 46.56 0.78 -52.11
N GLN A 680 47.10 0.96 -50.91
CA GLN A 680 47.62 -0.15 -50.08
C GLN A 680 46.48 -1.03 -49.57
N VAL A 681 45.36 -0.41 -49.17
CA VAL A 681 44.15 -1.13 -48.76
C VAL A 681 43.56 -1.93 -49.92
N GLU A 682 43.57 -1.39 -51.14
CA GLU A 682 43.07 -2.09 -52.32
C GLU A 682 43.98 -3.28 -52.69
N TYR A 683 45.31 -3.13 -52.59
CA TYR A 683 46.25 -4.23 -52.83
C TYR A 683 46.12 -5.34 -51.78
N LEU A 684 45.96 -4.96 -50.51
CA LEU A 684 45.68 -5.90 -49.41
C LEU A 684 44.35 -6.64 -49.64
N GLN A 685 43.30 -5.93 -50.06
CA GLN A 685 42.01 -6.52 -50.39
C GLN A 685 42.11 -7.55 -51.53
N ARG A 686 42.90 -7.28 -52.57
CA ARG A 686 43.14 -8.25 -53.66
C ARG A 686 43.87 -9.50 -53.16
N GLN A 687 44.85 -9.36 -52.26
CA GLN A 687 45.54 -10.50 -51.64
C GLN A 687 44.59 -11.33 -50.78
N ILE A 688 43.72 -10.69 -50.00
CA ILE A 688 42.72 -11.40 -49.19
C ILE A 688 41.72 -12.14 -50.07
N LEU A 689 41.24 -11.53 -51.16
CA LEU A 689 40.38 -12.19 -52.14
C LEU A 689 41.08 -13.34 -52.87
N HIS A 690 42.41 -13.29 -53.01
CA HIS A 690 43.19 -14.40 -53.55
C HIS A 690 43.29 -15.58 -52.56
N ILE A 691 43.34 -15.30 -51.26
CA ILE A 691 43.32 -16.33 -50.21
C ILE A 691 41.90 -16.88 -50.00
N PHE A 692 40.89 -16.00 -50.05
CA PHE A 692 39.49 -16.27 -49.77
C PHE A 692 38.60 -15.65 -50.87
N PRO A 693 38.21 -16.42 -51.90
CA PRO A 693 37.54 -15.91 -53.10
C PRO A 693 36.23 -15.16 -52.85
N ASN A 694 35.46 -15.58 -51.83
CA ASN A 694 34.16 -15.02 -51.49
C ASN A 694 34.19 -14.18 -50.21
N ALA A 695 35.36 -13.68 -49.80
CA ALA A 695 35.47 -12.80 -48.63
C ALA A 695 34.74 -11.47 -48.86
N ASN A 696 33.75 -11.19 -48.02
CA ASN A 696 32.99 -9.94 -48.09
C ASN A 696 33.55 -8.93 -47.09
N ARG A 697 33.92 -7.73 -47.57
CA ARG A 697 34.45 -6.67 -46.73
C ARG A 697 33.32 -6.02 -45.92
N GLN A 698 33.48 -5.95 -44.61
CA GLN A 698 32.60 -5.22 -43.70
C GLN A 698 33.03 -3.75 -43.62
N GLU A 699 32.22 -2.92 -42.96
CA GLU A 699 32.62 -1.54 -42.69
C GLU A 699 33.91 -1.49 -41.85
N SER A 700 34.87 -0.71 -42.33
CA SER A 700 36.17 -0.51 -41.69
C SER A 700 36.18 0.79 -40.90
N PHE A 701 36.66 0.74 -39.65
CA PHE A 701 36.81 1.91 -38.78
C PHE A 701 38.30 2.22 -38.61
N ALA A 702 38.71 3.44 -39.00
CA ALA A 702 40.09 3.92 -38.91
C ALA A 702 41.12 2.95 -39.55
N SER A 703 41.98 2.34 -38.75
CA SER A 703 43.03 1.39 -39.19
C SER A 703 42.63 -0.09 -39.06
N ILE A 704 41.38 -0.39 -38.71
CA ILE A 704 40.87 -1.76 -38.58
C ILE A 704 40.05 -2.15 -39.81
N LEU A 705 40.51 -3.19 -40.50
CA LEU A 705 39.80 -3.81 -41.63
C LEU A 705 39.13 -5.10 -41.16
N ALA A 706 37.85 -5.27 -41.47
CA ALA A 706 37.07 -6.45 -41.12
C ALA A 706 36.53 -7.15 -42.37
N TYR A 707 36.65 -8.48 -42.42
CA TYR A 707 36.17 -9.33 -43.52
C TYR A 707 35.34 -10.49 -42.97
N LYS A 708 34.23 -10.78 -43.63
CA LYS A 708 33.41 -11.98 -43.41
C LYS A 708 33.77 -13.00 -44.48
N ILE A 709 34.39 -14.11 -44.08
CA ILE A 709 34.89 -15.16 -44.96
C ILE A 709 33.97 -16.36 -44.86
N PRO A 710 33.32 -16.82 -45.95
CA PRO A 710 32.48 -18.01 -45.94
C PRO A 710 33.25 -19.26 -45.50
N LYS A 711 32.55 -20.19 -44.84
CA LYS A 711 33.15 -21.44 -44.33
C LYS A 711 33.71 -22.30 -45.47
N GLU A 712 33.09 -22.24 -46.64
CA GLU A 712 33.46 -22.99 -47.85
C GLU A 712 34.85 -22.62 -48.37
N ASP A 713 35.27 -21.36 -48.16
CA ASP A 713 36.58 -20.86 -48.60
C ASP A 713 37.72 -21.30 -47.67
N VAL A 714 37.41 -21.81 -46.47
CA VAL A 714 38.39 -22.18 -45.44
C VAL A 714 38.54 -23.70 -45.39
N GLN A 715 39.45 -24.24 -46.20
CA GLN A 715 39.72 -25.69 -46.24
C GLN A 715 40.49 -26.20 -45.01
N SER A 716 41.50 -25.45 -44.55
CA SER A 716 42.28 -25.78 -43.36
C SER A 716 42.71 -24.52 -42.62
N LEU A 717 42.42 -24.48 -41.31
CA LEU A 717 42.79 -23.36 -40.43
C LEU A 717 44.31 -23.13 -40.42
N SER A 718 45.12 -24.19 -40.37
CA SER A 718 46.58 -24.05 -40.34
C SER A 718 47.13 -23.38 -41.60
N HIS A 719 46.59 -23.73 -42.77
CA HIS A 719 46.97 -23.15 -44.03
C HIS A 719 46.51 -21.69 -44.15
N SER A 720 45.29 -21.38 -43.68
CA SER A 720 44.79 -20.00 -43.61
C SER A 720 45.65 -19.12 -42.70
N PHE A 721 46.02 -19.60 -41.50
CA PHE A 721 46.92 -18.86 -40.61
C PHE A 721 48.32 -18.66 -41.22
N SER A 722 48.88 -19.68 -41.89
CA SER A 722 50.18 -19.55 -42.57
C SER A 722 50.17 -18.45 -43.63
N LYS A 723 49.13 -18.41 -44.49
CA LYS A 723 48.98 -17.38 -45.52
C LYS A 723 48.71 -16.00 -44.94
N LEU A 724 47.94 -15.91 -43.86
CA LEU A 724 47.70 -14.64 -43.16
C LEU A 724 48.99 -14.10 -42.51
N GLU A 725 49.86 -14.97 -42.01
CA GLU A 725 51.16 -14.56 -41.47
C GLU A 725 52.10 -14.03 -42.56
N GLU A 726 52.12 -14.67 -43.75
CA GLU A 726 52.86 -14.16 -44.93
C GLU A 726 52.37 -12.76 -45.34
N VAL A 727 51.05 -12.54 -45.34
CA VAL A 727 50.45 -11.24 -45.61
C VAL A 727 50.81 -10.22 -44.53
N LYS A 728 50.83 -10.61 -43.25
CA LYS A 728 51.24 -9.74 -42.14
C LYS A 728 52.67 -9.21 -42.32
N HIS A 729 53.60 -10.08 -42.71
CA HIS A 729 54.99 -9.71 -42.99
C HIS A 729 55.12 -8.77 -44.20
N THR A 730 54.27 -8.97 -45.22
CA THR A 730 54.33 -8.19 -46.47
C THR A 730 53.69 -6.80 -46.34
N PHE A 731 52.65 -6.65 -45.53
CA PHE A 731 51.81 -5.43 -45.45
C PHE A 731 51.92 -4.64 -44.15
N SER A 732 52.93 -4.91 -43.31
CA SER A 732 53.12 -4.19 -42.03
C SER A 732 51.88 -4.15 -41.13
N ILE A 733 51.10 -5.23 -41.11
CA ILE A 733 49.93 -5.38 -40.22
C ILE A 733 50.44 -5.51 -38.78
N GLU A 734 49.85 -4.76 -37.85
CA GLU A 734 50.19 -4.81 -36.42
C GLU A 734 49.72 -6.15 -35.84
N GLU A 735 48.42 -6.41 -35.96
CA GLU A 735 47.74 -7.58 -35.40
C GLU A 735 46.61 -8.04 -36.32
N TYR A 736 46.33 -9.34 -36.31
CA TYR A 736 45.14 -9.89 -36.94
C TYR A 736 44.44 -10.87 -36.00
N SER A 737 43.11 -10.89 -36.07
CA SER A 737 42.25 -11.82 -35.36
C SER A 737 41.44 -12.61 -36.38
N PHE A 738 41.62 -13.92 -36.40
CA PHE A 738 40.85 -14.83 -37.23
C PHE A 738 40.01 -15.72 -36.31
N SER A 739 38.72 -15.42 -36.22
CA SER A 739 37.81 -16.04 -35.26
C SER A 739 36.56 -16.59 -35.95
N GLN A 740 35.97 -17.63 -35.38
CA GLN A 740 34.66 -18.12 -35.83
C GLN A 740 33.58 -17.09 -35.48
N ALA A 741 32.49 -17.10 -36.23
CA ALA A 741 31.31 -16.30 -35.92
C ALA A 741 30.88 -16.44 -34.45
N THR A 742 30.61 -15.30 -33.81
CA THR A 742 30.15 -15.25 -32.42
C THR A 742 28.67 -15.65 -32.33
N LEU A 743 28.22 -16.03 -31.13
CA LEU A 743 26.80 -16.32 -30.90
C LEU A 743 25.92 -15.09 -31.18
N GLU A 744 26.48 -13.89 -31.00
CA GLU A 744 25.83 -12.61 -31.32
C GLU A 744 25.47 -12.50 -32.80
N GLN A 745 26.38 -12.89 -33.69
CA GLN A 745 26.17 -12.78 -35.13
C GLN A 745 25.12 -13.77 -35.63
N VAL A 746 25.18 -15.01 -35.12
CA VAL A 746 24.13 -16.02 -35.36
C VAL A 746 22.77 -15.49 -34.92
N PHE A 747 22.73 -14.83 -33.75
CA PHE A 747 21.51 -14.23 -33.24
C PHE A 747 21.00 -13.06 -34.08
N VAL A 748 21.86 -12.15 -34.52
CA VAL A 748 21.48 -11.00 -35.37
C VAL A 748 20.88 -11.49 -36.70
N GLU A 749 21.43 -12.55 -37.28
CA GLU A 749 20.92 -13.13 -38.52
C GLU A 749 19.51 -13.71 -38.35
N LEU A 750 19.27 -14.44 -37.25
CA LEU A 750 17.95 -14.99 -36.92
C LEU A 750 16.95 -13.90 -36.47
N ALA A 751 17.43 -12.81 -35.87
CA ALA A 751 16.59 -11.72 -35.41
C ALA A 751 16.04 -10.86 -36.57
N LYS A 752 16.76 -10.77 -37.70
CA LYS A 752 16.26 -10.08 -38.91
C LYS A 752 14.95 -10.66 -39.43
N GLU A 753 14.76 -11.97 -39.28
CA GLU A 753 13.50 -12.63 -39.64
C GLU A 753 12.30 -12.08 -38.86
N GLN A 754 12.51 -11.64 -37.61
CA GLN A 754 11.45 -11.03 -36.81
C GLN A 754 11.07 -9.64 -37.32
N GLU A 755 12.04 -8.83 -37.74
CA GLU A 755 11.77 -7.50 -38.31
C GLU A 755 11.00 -7.61 -39.63
N GLU A 756 11.30 -8.64 -40.45
CA GLU A 756 10.58 -8.92 -41.68
C GLU A 756 9.12 -9.37 -41.41
N GLU A 757 8.90 -10.23 -40.41
CA GLU A 757 7.56 -10.63 -39.98
C GLU A 757 6.75 -9.44 -39.41
N ASP A 758 7.34 -8.63 -38.54
CA ASP A 758 6.69 -7.45 -37.93
C ASP A 758 6.37 -6.37 -38.99
N ASN A 759 7.19 -6.22 -40.03
CA ASN A 759 6.92 -5.32 -41.16
C ASN A 759 5.81 -5.85 -42.09
N SER A 760 5.64 -7.18 -42.19
CA SER A 760 4.58 -7.81 -43.00
C SER A 760 3.19 -7.68 -42.37
N PHE A 761 3.11 -7.73 -41.04
CA PHE A 761 1.91 -7.46 -40.25
C PHE A 761 1.90 -5.98 -39.89
N GLY A 762 1.44 -5.10 -40.80
CA GLY A 762 1.47 -3.64 -40.69
C GLY A 762 0.99 -3.02 -39.35
N THR A 763 1.81 -3.12 -38.32
CA THR A 763 1.73 -2.36 -37.07
C THR A 763 2.76 -1.25 -37.14
N LEU A 764 2.32 -0.10 -37.67
CA LEU A 764 2.94 1.19 -37.40
C LEU A 764 2.89 1.42 -35.89
N ASN A 765 3.92 0.99 -35.15
CA ASN A 765 4.41 1.65 -33.92
C ASN A 765 5.68 0.97 -33.39
N SER A 766 6.67 1.83 -33.11
CA SER A 766 8.03 1.57 -32.59
C SER A 766 9.00 0.85 -33.53
N THR A 767 9.53 1.60 -34.49
CA THR A 767 10.89 1.42 -35.00
C THR A 767 11.89 1.56 -33.85
N LEU A 768 12.28 0.43 -33.25
CA LEU A 768 13.41 0.35 -32.33
C LEU A 768 14.67 0.16 -33.17
N TRP A 769 15.40 1.25 -33.35
CA TRP A 769 16.69 1.28 -34.03
C TRP A 769 17.71 0.44 -33.24
N TRP A 770 18.11 -0.72 -33.77
CA TRP A 770 19.34 -1.41 -33.37
C TRP A 770 20.54 -0.86 -34.15
N GLU A 771 20.71 0.46 -34.13
CA GLU A 771 21.86 1.10 -34.73
C GLU A 771 23.07 0.93 -33.79
N ARG A 772 24.02 0.10 -34.24
CA ARG A 772 25.42 0.01 -33.85
C ARG A 772 25.78 0.51 -32.44
N THR A 773 25.79 -0.41 -31.47
CA THR A 773 26.89 -0.46 -30.50
C THR A 773 28.02 -1.32 -31.06
N GLN A 774 28.63 -0.86 -32.15
CA GLN A 774 29.99 -1.26 -32.53
C GLN A 774 31.05 -0.33 -31.88
N GLU A 775 30.63 0.72 -31.16
CA GLU A 775 31.51 1.71 -30.52
C GLU A 775 32.07 1.27 -29.16
N ASP A 776 31.50 0.26 -28.50
CA ASP A 776 31.98 -0.25 -27.19
C ASP A 776 32.74 -1.58 -27.32
N ARG A 777 33.49 -1.76 -28.41
CA ARG A 777 34.64 -2.66 -28.35
C ARG A 777 35.72 -1.96 -27.54
N VAL A 778 35.76 -2.28 -26.25
CA VAL A 778 36.97 -2.14 -25.45
C VAL A 778 38.08 -2.82 -26.24
N VAL A 779 38.93 -1.97 -26.80
CA VAL A 779 40.24 -2.32 -27.34
C VAL A 779 40.97 -3.07 -26.23
N PHE A 780 41.22 -4.36 -26.44
CA PHE A 780 42.22 -5.09 -25.66
C PHE A 780 43.61 -4.61 -26.03
#